data_AF-A0A2T4TZ83-F1
#
_entry.id   AF-A0A2T4TZ83-F1
#
_cell.length_a   1.000
_cell.length_b   1.000
_cell.length_c   1.000
_cell.angle_alpha   90.00
_cell.angle_beta   90.00
_cell.angle_gamma   90.00
#
_symmetry.space_group_name_H-M   'P 1'
#
loop_
_entity.id
_entity.type
_entity.pdbx_description
1 polymer ?
#
loop_
_entity_poly.entity_id
_entity_poly.type
_entity_poly.pdbx_seq_one_letter_code
_entity_poly.pdbx_strand_id
1 'polypeptide(L)'
;MLKGEQIIRQCHKRLHAALLLFTFSLLSLTPSTMYANSDTLPATKGLSRTAQLANKSLLNVGPTETFSGRLHILYGDAPSGSGLPPTSGYMLLDDHARAIELFFGEQAQGLLGSPMEINQQRVSVTGRAAILPIANGHTPVPLVTVQALQHEGLKPAANAVAAALAVSGSQPWATLLCRFKDSAEVTPHPVEWFKTLMLGTSAPGLEHYWRELSFNNVNLAGSAVYGWYTLPNPRSYYVSGSPEQLNHQKAATDCTAAANPDVLFPTFVGINLMFNGQLDGYAWGGSWTMTLDGVTKSFRMTWLPPWGYENQGPVGHEMGHGFGLPHSSGDYGQTYDSRWDVMSDIWDNCRVSRDPIYGCVGPHTISYHKDFLGWVPSAQKYTASPNTDQTITMDHIGQLASGTNYLMAQIPINGSTTQFYTVETRRLVGYDAKLPGEAIVIHRVDTARWDSDAQVVDPDRNGNPNDVGAMWVTSETFVDPTNGISVSVLSSTATSFVVRIMLGDARPPSPDLVMFNVVNPPATVAMGGSFLTGDSIYNSGTAAAGASTTRYRLSIDATITGGDILLTGTRSVPSLAAGISHSGSVTVTVPTSVPVGTYFLGACADDLGAIIESNETNNCLASKTTIQVQAVPARPDLVVSKLSFKITAVRRGARLTVTDTTKNAGSTAAGASTTRYRLSIDATITGGDILLTGTRSVPSLAAGISHSGSVTVTVPTSVPAGTYYLGACADDPAVVAEANEGNNCLVSNNPKQIIVRN
;
A
#
# COMPACT_ATOMS: atom_id res chain seq x y z
N MET A 1 8.33 -66.22 21.94
CA MET A 1 8.09 -66.09 23.39
C MET A 1 7.75 -64.63 23.68
N LEU A 2 6.49 -64.41 24.08
CA LEU A 2 5.98 -63.39 24.99
C LEU A 2 6.85 -62.15 25.29
N LYS A 3 6.46 -60.98 24.76
CA LYS A 3 5.82 -59.85 25.49
C LYS A 3 5.99 -58.56 24.70
N GLY A 4 4.88 -57.91 24.34
CA GLY A 4 4.88 -56.55 23.79
C GLY A 4 3.72 -56.21 22.86
N GLU A 5 2.51 -56.70 23.13
CA GLU A 5 1.28 -56.25 22.47
C GLU A 5 0.25 -55.85 23.53
N GLN A 6 -0.58 -54.85 23.19
CA GLN A 6 -1.52 -54.06 24.01
C GLN A 6 -0.81 -52.86 24.67
N ILE A 7 -1.12 -51.60 24.36
CA ILE A 7 -2.44 -50.98 24.16
C ILE A 7 -2.33 -49.84 23.13
N ILE A 8 -2.65 -50.12 21.87
CA ILE A 8 -3.16 -49.14 20.89
C ILE A 8 -4.47 -49.73 20.38
N ARG A 9 -5.57 -49.45 21.09
CA ARG A 9 -6.93 -49.75 20.67
C ARG A 9 -7.83 -48.58 21.04
N GLN A 10 -7.82 -47.52 20.23
CA GLN A 10 -9.02 -46.71 19.97
C GLN A 10 -8.86 -45.68 18.83
N CYS A 11 -8.10 -46.01 17.79
CA CYS A 11 -8.23 -45.34 16.49
C CYS A 11 -8.77 -46.35 15.47
N HIS A 12 -9.72 -45.88 14.66
CA HIS A 12 -10.47 -46.60 13.62
C HIS A 12 -11.59 -47.54 14.07
N LYS A 13 -12.81 -47.01 14.10
CA LYS A 13 -13.95 -47.70 13.48
C LYS A 13 -15.01 -46.69 13.02
N ARG A 14 -15.30 -46.75 11.71
CA ARG A 14 -16.50 -46.32 10.98
C ARG A 14 -16.42 -45.00 10.20
N LEU A 15 -15.79 -45.15 9.03
CA LEU A 15 -16.16 -44.58 7.74
C LEU A 15 -17.67 -44.81 7.41
N HIS A 16 -18.26 -43.83 6.72
CA HIS A 16 -19.38 -43.88 5.75
C HIS A 16 -20.77 -44.38 6.18
N ALA A 17 -21.74 -43.46 6.20
CA ALA A 17 -22.98 -43.48 5.39
C ALA A 17 -24.11 -42.67 6.09
N ALA A 18 -24.49 -41.52 5.52
CA ALA A 18 -25.87 -40.99 5.53
C ALA A 18 -25.94 -39.68 4.73
N LEU A 19 -26.40 -39.81 3.49
CA LEU A 19 -26.83 -38.75 2.58
C LEU A 19 -28.38 -38.61 2.69
N LEU A 20 -28.90 -37.42 2.39
CA LEU A 20 -30.31 -37.01 2.25
C LEU A 20 -31.12 -36.73 3.52
N LEU A 21 -31.43 -35.44 3.72
CA LEU A 21 -32.79 -34.85 3.67
C LEU A 21 -32.77 -33.52 4.42
N PHE A 22 -32.77 -32.39 3.71
CA PHE A 22 -33.45 -31.19 4.22
C PHE A 22 -34.02 -30.36 3.06
N THR A 23 -35.29 -30.06 3.23
CA THR A 23 -36.26 -29.49 2.30
C THR A 23 -36.14 -27.97 2.13
N PHE A 24 -36.57 -27.52 0.95
CA PHE A 24 -36.80 -26.14 0.52
C PHE A 24 -37.53 -25.24 1.53
N SER A 25 -37.07 -23.99 1.62
CA SER A 25 -37.94 -22.80 1.62
C SER A 25 -37.16 -21.60 1.09
N LEU A 26 -37.56 -21.12 -0.09
CA LEU A 26 -37.16 -19.84 -0.67
C LEU A 26 -37.80 -18.70 0.15
N LEU A 27 -37.00 -17.74 0.60
CA LEU A 27 -37.42 -16.34 0.71
C LEU A 27 -36.31 -15.46 0.10
N SER A 28 -36.73 -14.58 -0.80
CA SER A 28 -35.94 -13.67 -1.63
C SER A 28 -35.03 -12.74 -0.83
N LEU A 29 -33.73 -12.73 -1.17
CA LEU A 29 -32.80 -11.64 -0.84
C LEU A 29 -32.14 -11.15 -2.13
N THR A 30 -32.23 -9.84 -2.34
CA THR A 30 -31.53 -9.05 -3.34
C THR A 30 -30.01 -9.20 -3.20
N PRO A 31 -29.22 -9.14 -4.29
CA PRO A 31 -27.78 -9.24 -4.20
C PRO A 31 -27.19 -7.92 -3.71
N SER A 32 -26.90 -7.83 -2.41
CA SER A 32 -25.91 -6.89 -1.90
C SER A 32 -24.54 -7.47 -2.17
N THR A 33 -23.71 -6.66 -2.83
CA THR A 33 -22.36 -6.92 -3.32
C THR A 33 -21.44 -7.58 -2.29
N MET A 34 -20.73 -8.61 -2.75
CA MET A 34 -19.63 -9.27 -2.05
C MET A 34 -18.48 -8.28 -1.79
N TYR A 35 -18.22 -7.97 -0.52
CA TYR A 35 -16.91 -7.56 -0.03
C TYR A 35 -16.53 -8.55 1.08
N ALA A 36 -15.64 -9.48 0.75
CA ALA A 36 -14.92 -10.38 1.66
C ALA A 36 -13.74 -10.94 0.84
N ASN A 37 -12.52 -11.11 1.31
CA ASN A 37 -11.81 -10.83 2.55
C ASN A 37 -10.33 -10.89 2.15
N SER A 38 -9.51 -9.95 2.60
CA SER A 38 -8.15 -10.30 3.01
C SER A 38 -8.16 -10.32 4.53
N ASP A 39 -7.99 -11.51 5.09
CA ASP A 39 -7.97 -11.77 6.52
C ASP A 39 -6.84 -10.98 7.21
N THR A 40 -7.20 -9.83 7.79
CA THR A 40 -6.72 -9.40 9.10
C THR A 40 -7.90 -8.73 9.82
N LEU A 41 -8.44 -9.38 10.85
CA LEU A 41 -9.29 -8.71 11.84
C LEU A 41 -8.58 -7.42 12.28
N PRO A 42 -9.25 -6.27 12.40
CA PRO A 42 -8.61 -5.09 12.98
C PRO A 42 -8.08 -5.48 14.36
N ALA A 43 -6.77 -5.38 14.56
CA ALA A 43 -6.13 -5.76 15.81
C ALA A 43 -6.89 -5.09 16.96
N THR A 44 -7.37 -5.87 17.91
CA THR A 44 -8.04 -5.35 19.11
C THR A 44 -7.01 -4.53 19.89
N LYS A 45 -7.05 -3.21 19.76
CA LYS A 45 -6.08 -2.28 20.39
C LYS A 45 -6.48 -2.01 21.85
N GLY A 46 -5.49 -2.11 22.74
CA GLY A 46 -5.54 -1.76 24.16
C GLY A 46 -4.13 -1.41 24.63
N LEU A 47 -4.00 -0.68 25.75
CA LEU A 47 -2.72 -0.11 26.20
C LEU A 47 -1.69 -1.18 26.56
N SER A 48 -2.13 -2.26 27.20
CA SER A 48 -1.28 -3.39 27.54
C SER A 48 -1.18 -4.36 26.36
N ARG A 49 0.01 -4.94 26.15
CA ARG A 49 0.14 -6.10 25.24
C ARG A 49 -0.74 -7.26 25.70
N THR A 50 -1.07 -7.33 26.99
CA THR A 50 -2.05 -8.28 27.50
C THR A 50 -3.45 -8.02 26.94
N ALA A 51 -3.94 -6.78 26.89
CA ALA A 51 -5.19 -6.45 26.21
C ALA A 51 -5.12 -6.72 24.70
N GLN A 52 -3.96 -6.48 24.07
CA GLN A 52 -3.75 -6.75 22.64
C GLN A 52 -3.69 -8.25 22.29
N LEU A 53 -3.17 -9.09 23.20
CA LEU A 53 -2.99 -10.54 22.99
C LEU A 53 -4.06 -11.40 23.66
N ALA A 54 -4.92 -10.82 24.51
CA ALA A 54 -5.88 -11.60 25.26
C ALA A 54 -6.96 -12.20 24.34
N ASN A 55 -7.06 -13.52 24.36
CA ASN A 55 -8.14 -14.24 23.69
C ASN A 55 -9.50 -13.84 24.33
N LYS A 56 -10.55 -13.64 23.51
CA LYS A 56 -11.91 -13.21 23.94
C LYS A 56 -12.46 -14.03 25.12
N SER A 57 -12.00 -15.27 25.31
CA SER A 57 -12.39 -16.17 26.41
C SER A 57 -11.78 -15.83 27.79
N LEU A 58 -10.63 -15.17 27.86
CA LEU A 58 -9.94 -14.81 29.12
C LEU A 58 -10.33 -13.42 29.65
N LEU A 59 -11.02 -12.63 28.83
CA LEU A 59 -11.41 -11.25 29.10
C LEU A 59 -12.77 -11.12 29.81
N ASN A 60 -13.51 -12.22 30.02
CA ASN A 60 -14.92 -12.18 30.46
C ASN A 60 -15.25 -13.08 31.67
N VAL A 61 -14.26 -13.35 32.53
CA VAL A 61 -14.33 -14.45 33.51
C VAL A 61 -14.67 -13.96 34.93
N GLY A 62 -14.51 -12.67 35.23
CA GLY A 62 -14.88 -12.06 36.51
C GLY A 62 -16.36 -11.67 36.64
N PRO A 63 -16.82 -11.29 37.86
CA PRO A 63 -18.15 -10.72 38.05
C PRO A 63 -18.28 -9.40 37.27
N THR A 64 -19.51 -9.07 36.87
CA THR A 64 -19.81 -7.76 36.29
C THR A 64 -19.85 -6.73 37.42
N GLU A 65 -19.02 -5.69 37.30
CA GLU A 65 -18.89 -4.57 38.23
C GLU A 65 -19.15 -3.25 37.49
N THR A 66 -19.46 -2.19 38.25
CA THR A 66 -19.61 -0.84 37.71
C THR A 66 -18.60 0.09 38.38
N PHE A 67 -17.90 0.86 37.55
CA PHE A 67 -16.87 1.79 37.95
C PHE A 67 -17.27 3.20 37.51
N SER A 68 -17.25 4.15 38.43
CA SER A 68 -17.49 5.56 38.15
C SER A 68 -16.19 6.33 38.26
N GLY A 69 -15.92 7.20 37.28
CA GLY A 69 -14.66 7.91 37.22
C GLY A 69 -14.53 8.82 36.01
N ARG A 70 -13.31 9.31 35.79
CA ARG A 70 -12.97 10.11 34.60
C ARG A 70 -12.23 9.26 33.58
N LEU A 71 -12.69 9.29 32.34
CA LEU A 71 -12.07 8.59 31.23
C LEU A 71 -10.89 9.40 30.69
N HIS A 72 -9.82 8.72 30.33
CA HIS A 72 -8.62 9.28 29.72
C HIS A 72 -8.20 8.43 28.53
N ILE A 73 -7.76 9.07 27.46
CA ILE A 73 -7.08 8.40 26.35
C ILE A 73 -5.58 8.59 26.52
N LEU A 74 -4.84 7.51 26.39
CA LEU A 74 -3.38 7.51 26.30
C LEU A 74 -2.95 6.95 24.95
N TYR A 75 -1.88 7.52 24.42
CA TYR A 75 -1.23 7.14 23.18
C TYR A 75 0.22 6.79 23.51
N GLY A 76 0.72 5.72 22.90
CA GLY A 76 2.02 5.13 23.15
C GLY A 76 2.76 4.91 21.85
N ASP A 77 3.89 5.60 21.71
CA ASP A 77 4.57 5.77 20.45
C ASP A 77 5.98 5.19 20.53
N ALA A 78 6.31 4.30 19.60
CA ALA A 78 7.58 3.59 19.62
C ALA A 78 8.63 4.30 18.75
N PRO A 79 9.93 4.17 19.06
CA PRO A 79 10.96 4.74 18.19
C PRO A 79 10.99 4.00 16.84
N SER A 80 11.40 4.70 15.78
CA SER A 80 11.57 4.12 14.45
C SER A 80 12.44 2.86 14.47
N GLY A 81 12.03 1.83 13.74
CA GLY A 81 12.79 0.58 13.61
C GLY A 81 12.74 -0.35 14.82
N SER A 82 11.98 -0.01 15.87
CA SER A 82 11.77 -0.90 17.03
C SER A 82 10.95 -2.15 16.71
N GLY A 83 10.15 -2.11 15.64
CA GLY A 83 9.19 -3.18 15.28
C GLY A 83 8.00 -3.27 16.25
N LEU A 84 7.87 -2.35 17.20
CA LEU A 84 6.70 -2.23 18.06
C LEU A 84 5.62 -1.42 17.33
N PRO A 85 4.37 -1.90 17.25
CA PRO A 85 3.29 -1.12 16.69
C PRO A 85 2.88 0.00 17.65
N PRO A 86 2.44 1.16 17.16
CA PRO A 86 1.84 2.18 17.99
C PRO A 86 0.64 1.64 18.75
N THR A 87 0.40 2.20 19.93
CA THR A 87 -0.69 1.77 20.79
C THR A 87 -1.47 2.97 21.31
N SER A 88 -2.75 2.73 21.57
CA SER A 88 -3.63 3.70 22.21
C SER A 88 -4.67 2.94 23.00
N GLY A 89 -5.24 3.59 24.01
CA GLY A 89 -6.33 3.00 24.77
C GLY A 89 -6.82 3.86 25.91
N TYR A 90 -7.81 3.32 26.62
CA TYR A 90 -8.57 4.06 27.61
C TYR A 90 -8.20 3.66 29.03
N MET A 91 -8.06 4.68 29.86
CA MET A 91 -7.89 4.57 31.29
C MET A 91 -9.07 5.22 31.99
N LEU A 92 -9.67 4.52 32.94
CA LEU A 92 -10.60 5.10 33.90
C LEU A 92 -9.84 5.38 35.19
N LEU A 93 -9.84 6.64 35.61
CA LEU A 93 -9.50 7.01 36.99
C LEU A 93 -10.78 7.04 37.80
N ASP A 94 -10.99 6.01 38.60
CA ASP A 94 -12.19 5.87 39.41
C ASP A 94 -12.23 6.88 40.57
N ASP A 95 -13.38 6.99 41.22
CA ASP A 95 -13.59 7.91 42.36
C ASP A 95 -12.68 7.64 43.58
N HIS A 96 -11.98 6.51 43.59
CA HIS A 96 -10.99 6.15 44.60
C HIS A 96 -9.54 6.38 44.11
N ALA A 97 -9.38 7.13 43.01
CA ALA A 97 -8.11 7.41 42.35
C ALA A 97 -7.36 6.15 41.88
N ARG A 98 -8.07 5.06 41.60
CA ARG A 98 -7.50 3.85 41.02
C ARG A 98 -7.55 3.94 39.51
N ALA A 99 -6.41 3.64 38.88
CA ALA A 99 -6.30 3.55 37.44
C ALA A 99 -6.72 2.16 36.96
N ILE A 100 -7.69 2.12 36.04
CA ILE A 100 -8.25 0.90 35.46
C ILE A 100 -8.12 1.00 33.94
N GLU A 101 -7.46 0.04 33.32
CA GLU A 101 -7.41 -0.08 31.86
C GLU A 101 -8.74 -0.63 31.35
N LEU A 102 -9.30 0.01 30.32
CA LEU A 102 -10.56 -0.39 29.72
C LEU A 102 -10.32 -1.03 28.36
N PHE A 103 -10.86 -2.23 28.17
CA PHE A 103 -10.85 -2.94 26.91
C PHE A 103 -12.22 -2.93 26.26
N PHE A 104 -12.31 -2.38 25.04
CA PHE A 104 -13.52 -2.36 24.24
C PHE A 104 -13.45 -3.46 23.18
N GLY A 105 -14.11 -4.59 23.44
CA GLY A 105 -14.28 -5.62 22.42
C GLY A 105 -15.12 -5.13 21.24
N GLU A 106 -15.16 -5.88 20.13
CA GLU A 106 -15.90 -5.51 18.91
C GLU A 106 -17.34 -5.05 19.15
N GLN A 107 -18.07 -5.70 20.07
CA GLN A 107 -19.46 -5.35 20.39
C GLN A 107 -19.60 -4.05 21.20
N ALA A 108 -18.52 -3.59 21.84
CA ALA A 108 -18.48 -2.42 22.69
C ALA A 108 -17.93 -1.17 21.97
N GLN A 109 -17.38 -1.30 20.76
CA GLN A 109 -16.81 -0.16 20.02
C GLN A 109 -17.84 0.94 19.72
N GLY A 110 -19.09 0.57 19.45
CA GLY A 110 -20.18 1.53 19.23
C GLY A 110 -20.66 2.28 20.49
N LEU A 111 -20.17 1.92 21.69
CA LEU A 111 -20.59 2.53 22.95
C LEU A 111 -19.92 3.88 23.24
N LEU A 112 -18.78 4.15 22.61
CA LEU A 112 -17.97 5.34 22.89
C LEU A 112 -18.47 6.60 22.20
N GLY A 113 -19.20 6.47 21.08
CA GLY A 113 -19.37 7.58 20.16
C GLY A 113 -18.01 8.00 19.58
N SER A 114 -17.75 9.30 19.47
CA SER A 114 -16.40 9.78 19.14
C SER A 114 -15.50 9.66 20.39
N PRO A 115 -14.36 8.93 20.33
CA PRO A 115 -13.38 8.88 21.42
C PRO A 115 -13.03 10.27 21.99
N MET A 116 -12.97 11.26 21.11
CA MET A 116 -12.61 12.63 21.42
C MET A 116 -13.66 13.35 22.29
N GLU A 117 -14.95 13.04 22.10
CA GLU A 117 -16.04 13.61 22.89
C GLU A 117 -16.02 13.14 24.35
N ILE A 118 -15.47 11.94 24.57
CA ILE A 118 -15.54 11.27 25.87
C ILE A 118 -14.24 11.38 26.66
N ASN A 119 -13.14 11.79 26.03
CA ASN A 119 -11.88 12.03 26.72
C ASN A 119 -12.05 13.10 27.82
N GLN A 120 -11.50 12.83 28.99
CA GLN A 120 -11.62 13.63 30.22
C GLN A 120 -13.05 13.81 30.74
N GLN A 121 -14.05 13.11 30.20
CA GLN A 121 -15.42 13.15 30.71
C GLN A 121 -15.61 12.18 31.85
N ARG A 122 -16.56 12.50 32.74
CA ARG A 122 -17.02 11.54 33.76
C ARG A 122 -17.94 10.51 33.12
N VAL A 123 -17.65 9.25 33.41
CA VAL A 123 -18.38 8.11 32.88
C VAL A 123 -18.62 7.05 33.96
N SER A 124 -19.69 6.30 33.77
CA SER A 124 -19.97 5.04 34.46
C SER A 124 -19.70 3.90 33.49
N VAL A 125 -18.80 3.00 33.86
CA VAL A 125 -18.38 1.86 33.05
C VAL A 125 -18.81 0.58 33.75
N THR A 126 -19.69 -0.19 33.12
CA THR A 126 -20.05 -1.53 33.57
C THR A 126 -19.26 -2.55 32.75
N GLY A 127 -18.55 -3.45 33.42
CA GLY A 127 -17.68 -4.41 32.75
C GLY A 127 -17.26 -5.56 33.64
N ARG A 128 -16.47 -6.48 33.08
CA ARG A 128 -15.92 -7.64 33.80
C ARG A 128 -14.42 -7.52 33.89
N ALA A 129 -13.86 -7.78 35.08
CA ALA A 129 -12.42 -7.88 35.24
C ALA A 129 -11.86 -9.04 34.40
N ALA A 130 -10.77 -8.78 33.69
CA ALA A 130 -10.01 -9.80 32.99
C ALA A 130 -9.20 -10.64 33.99
N ILE A 131 -9.14 -11.96 33.81
CA ILE A 131 -8.22 -12.81 34.58
C ILE A 131 -6.93 -12.90 33.79
N LEU A 132 -5.91 -12.18 34.23
CA LEU A 132 -4.60 -12.19 33.59
C LEU A 132 -3.69 -13.24 34.24
N PRO A 133 -2.98 -14.09 33.47
CA PRO A 133 -1.93 -14.93 34.01
C PRO A 133 -0.84 -14.02 34.61
N ILE A 134 -0.69 -14.04 35.94
CA ILE A 134 0.31 -13.23 36.63
C ILE A 134 1.68 -13.85 36.37
N ALA A 135 2.41 -13.35 35.38
CA ALA A 135 3.84 -13.62 35.28
C ALA A 135 4.58 -12.74 36.30
N ASN A 136 5.25 -13.35 37.27
CA ASN A 136 6.27 -12.72 38.14
C ASN A 136 5.77 -11.72 39.21
N GLY A 137 4.67 -11.99 39.91
CA GLY A 137 4.39 -11.39 41.23
C GLY A 137 4.15 -9.87 41.29
N HIS A 138 4.07 -9.19 40.15
CA HIS A 138 3.69 -7.78 40.07
C HIS A 138 2.19 -7.69 39.74
N THR A 139 1.45 -6.85 40.47
CA THR A 139 0.02 -6.63 40.20
C THR A 139 -0.11 -5.75 38.95
N PRO A 140 -0.62 -6.27 37.81
CA PRO A 140 -0.85 -5.45 36.62
C PRO A 140 -1.88 -4.36 36.94
N VAL A 141 -1.90 -3.29 36.14
CA VAL A 141 -3.04 -2.36 36.13
C VAL A 141 -4.32 -3.19 35.92
N PRO A 142 -5.36 -3.02 36.75
CA PRO A 142 -6.62 -3.75 36.56
C PRO A 142 -7.16 -3.53 35.15
N LEU A 143 -7.49 -4.61 34.44
CA LEU A 143 -8.06 -4.57 33.10
C LEU A 143 -9.54 -4.97 33.16
N VAL A 144 -10.42 -4.13 32.60
CA VAL A 144 -11.87 -4.34 32.56
C VAL A 144 -12.36 -4.40 31.12
N THR A 145 -13.03 -5.48 30.76
CA THR A 145 -13.76 -5.59 29.50
C THR A 145 -15.07 -4.85 29.61
N VAL A 146 -15.23 -3.81 28.81
CA VAL A 146 -16.40 -2.93 28.84
C VAL A 146 -17.62 -3.62 28.23
N GLN A 147 -18.72 -3.60 28.96
CA GLN A 147 -20.03 -4.11 28.53
C GLN A 147 -21.04 -2.98 28.33
N ALA A 148 -20.94 -1.91 29.11
CA ALA A 148 -21.72 -0.70 28.95
C ALA A 148 -20.89 0.51 29.39
N LEU A 149 -21.14 1.65 28.76
CA LEU A 149 -20.58 2.95 29.14
C LEU A 149 -21.70 3.99 29.12
N GLN A 150 -21.74 4.84 30.15
CA GLN A 150 -22.71 5.94 30.27
C GLN A 150 -22.01 7.22 30.68
N HIS A 151 -22.37 8.36 30.08
CA HIS A 151 -21.94 9.67 30.57
C HIS A 151 -22.63 10.00 31.89
N GLU A 152 -21.86 10.41 32.91
CA GLU A 152 -22.41 10.89 34.18
C GLU A 152 -22.71 12.40 34.08
N GLY A 153 -23.64 12.76 33.20
CA GLY A 153 -24.03 14.14 32.91
C GLY A 153 -24.81 14.27 31.61
N LEU A 154 -25.28 15.50 31.29
CA LEU A 154 -25.82 15.77 29.95
C LEU A 154 -24.69 15.59 28.94
N LYS A 155 -24.91 14.76 27.91
CA LYS A 155 -24.00 14.70 26.76
C LYS A 155 -23.86 16.14 26.22
N PRO A 156 -22.64 16.71 26.15
CA PRO A 156 -22.47 18.06 25.64
C PRO A 156 -23.02 18.12 24.20
N ALA A 157 -23.72 19.21 23.87
CA ALA A 157 -24.08 19.48 22.47
C ALA A 157 -22.78 19.56 21.64
N ALA A 158 -22.82 19.16 20.36
CA ALA A 158 -21.63 19.14 19.48
C ALA A 158 -20.84 20.47 19.50
N ASN A 159 -21.54 21.60 19.58
CA ASN A 159 -20.95 22.94 19.62
C ASN A 159 -20.14 23.18 20.93
N ALA A 160 -20.61 22.60 22.04
CA ALA A 160 -19.93 22.67 23.33
C ALA A 160 -18.72 21.72 23.39
N VAL A 161 -18.77 20.60 22.65
CA VAL A 161 -17.61 19.72 22.43
C VAL A 161 -16.52 20.48 21.67
N ALA A 162 -16.85 21.09 20.52
CA ALA A 162 -15.89 21.84 19.72
C ALA A 162 -15.22 22.99 20.51
N ALA A 163 -16.00 23.73 21.31
CA ALA A 163 -15.45 24.76 22.19
C ALA A 163 -14.57 24.22 23.33
N ALA A 164 -14.86 23.01 23.83
CA ALA A 164 -14.05 22.35 24.86
C ALA A 164 -12.74 21.77 24.32
N LEU A 165 -12.68 21.48 23.02
CA LEU A 165 -11.49 20.97 22.32
C LEU A 165 -10.59 22.10 21.80
N ALA A 166 -11.13 23.30 21.62
CA ALA A 166 -10.34 24.46 21.21
C ALA A 166 -9.26 24.80 22.24
N VAL A 167 -8.02 24.99 21.79
CA VAL A 167 -6.87 25.31 22.65
C VAL A 167 -6.32 26.67 22.24
N SER A 168 -6.28 27.63 23.15
CA SER A 168 -5.77 28.97 22.85
C SER A 168 -5.14 29.65 24.06
N GLY A 169 -4.38 30.71 23.83
CA GLY A 169 -3.67 31.47 24.84
C GLY A 169 -2.43 30.77 25.40
N SER A 170 -2.06 31.18 26.61
CA SER A 170 -0.91 30.62 27.35
C SER A 170 -1.24 29.21 27.83
N GLN A 171 -0.43 28.23 27.44
CA GLN A 171 -0.54 26.83 27.82
C GLN A 171 0.71 26.42 28.61
N PRO A 172 0.84 26.80 29.90
CA PRO A 172 2.03 26.53 30.70
C PRO A 172 2.18 25.04 31.07
N TRP A 173 3.37 24.47 30.83
CA TRP A 173 3.74 23.11 31.20
C TRP A 173 4.82 23.09 32.29
N ALA A 174 4.66 22.21 33.28
CA ALA A 174 5.74 21.86 34.21
C ALA A 174 6.50 20.67 33.66
N THR A 175 7.78 20.85 33.31
CA THR A 175 8.64 19.75 32.87
C THR A 175 9.46 19.25 34.04
N LEU A 176 9.22 18.02 34.47
CA LEU A 176 9.90 17.38 35.59
C LEU A 176 10.90 16.35 35.07
N LEU A 177 12.14 16.43 35.54
CA LEU A 177 13.15 15.42 35.20
C LEU A 177 13.18 14.36 36.31
N CYS A 178 12.85 13.11 35.99
CA CYS A 178 12.62 12.03 36.95
C CYS A 178 13.74 10.96 36.85
N ARG A 179 14.38 10.61 37.96
CA ARG A 179 15.40 9.55 38.01
C ARG A 179 14.88 8.32 38.74
N PHE A 180 15.06 7.13 38.15
CA PHE A 180 14.82 5.90 38.91
C PHE A 180 15.87 5.74 40.01
N LYS A 181 15.48 5.17 41.16
CA LYS A 181 16.35 5.04 42.34
C LYS A 181 17.64 4.27 42.08
N ASP A 182 17.55 3.23 41.27
CA ASP A 182 18.66 2.36 40.86
C ASP A 182 19.59 3.01 39.82
N SER A 183 19.25 4.20 39.33
CA SER A 183 20.07 4.99 38.40
C SER A 183 20.13 6.47 38.80
N ALA A 184 20.08 6.77 40.10
CA ALA A 184 19.98 8.13 40.64
C ALA A 184 21.13 9.07 40.22
N GLU A 185 22.28 8.56 39.77
CA GLU A 185 23.39 9.38 39.27
C GLU A 185 23.33 9.67 37.76
N VAL A 186 22.42 9.01 37.03
CA VAL A 186 22.29 9.17 35.58
C VAL A 186 21.45 10.40 35.27
N THR A 187 22.06 11.37 34.60
CA THR A 187 21.44 12.61 34.11
C THR A 187 21.79 12.79 32.63
N PRO A 188 20.98 12.25 31.69
CA PRO A 188 21.33 12.23 30.26
C PRO A 188 21.66 13.61 29.69
N HIS A 189 20.92 14.64 30.13
CA HIS A 189 21.18 16.03 29.80
C HIS A 189 21.08 16.94 31.04
N PRO A 190 21.80 18.07 31.06
CA PRO A 190 21.66 19.08 32.11
C PRO A 190 20.30 19.78 32.01
N VAL A 191 19.80 20.32 33.12
CA VAL A 191 18.50 21.04 33.18
C VAL A 191 18.41 22.15 32.14
N GLU A 192 19.51 22.87 31.89
CA GLU A 192 19.55 23.95 30.89
C GLU A 192 19.24 23.46 29.47
N TRP A 193 19.64 22.24 29.11
CA TRP A 193 19.31 21.68 27.79
C TRP A 193 17.80 21.49 27.62
N PHE A 194 17.12 21.04 28.67
CA PHE A 194 15.65 20.91 28.68
C PHE A 194 14.97 22.27 28.67
N LYS A 195 15.52 23.28 29.37
CA LYS A 195 15.01 24.66 29.30
C LYS A 195 15.08 25.21 27.89
N THR A 196 16.20 25.01 27.18
CA THR A 196 16.33 25.49 25.80
C THR A 196 15.43 24.73 24.83
N LEU A 197 15.20 23.42 25.04
CA LEU A 197 14.22 22.63 24.29
C LEU A 197 12.78 23.13 24.52
N MET A 198 12.35 23.25 25.78
CA MET A 198 10.95 23.53 26.13
C MET A 198 10.59 25.01 26.01
N LEU A 199 11.50 25.91 26.39
CA LEU A 199 11.25 27.35 26.53
C LEU A 199 11.92 28.18 25.42
N GLY A 200 12.61 27.53 24.48
CA GLY A 200 13.30 28.20 23.38
C GLY A 200 12.33 28.93 22.45
N THR A 201 12.46 30.26 22.39
CA THR A 201 11.63 31.15 21.54
C THR A 201 12.12 31.26 20.10
N SER A 202 13.12 30.45 19.72
CA SER A 202 13.62 30.32 18.35
C SER A 202 13.56 28.87 17.92
N ALA A 203 13.37 28.62 16.62
CA ALA A 203 13.40 27.27 16.07
C ALA A 203 14.71 26.54 16.44
N PRO A 204 14.66 25.24 16.79
CA PRO A 204 13.47 24.37 16.81
C PRO A 204 12.79 24.26 18.19
N GLY A 205 13.02 25.17 19.14
CA GLY A 205 12.44 25.10 20.50
C GLY A 205 10.92 24.98 20.51
N LEU A 206 10.37 24.26 21.49
CA LEU A 206 8.94 23.91 21.54
C LEU A 206 8.03 25.12 21.76
N GLU A 207 8.51 26.13 22.49
CA GLU A 207 7.78 27.40 22.61
C GLU A 207 7.52 28.02 21.23
N HIS A 208 8.59 28.13 20.42
CA HIS A 208 8.52 28.65 19.06
C HIS A 208 7.67 27.75 18.15
N TYR A 209 7.88 26.44 18.23
CA TYR A 209 7.15 25.45 17.45
C TYR A 209 5.63 25.57 17.63
N TRP A 210 5.14 25.58 18.87
CA TRP A 210 3.70 25.69 19.14
C TRP A 210 3.13 27.04 18.73
N ARG A 211 3.90 28.13 18.82
CA ARG A 211 3.48 29.43 18.28
C ARG A 211 3.32 29.41 16.76
N GLU A 212 4.35 28.96 16.05
CA GLU A 212 4.34 28.95 14.59
C GLU A 212 3.22 28.05 14.06
N LEU A 213 3.17 26.82 14.58
CA LEU A 213 2.21 25.80 14.15
C LEU A 213 0.76 26.23 14.38
N SER A 214 0.48 26.96 15.47
CA SER A 214 -0.88 27.39 15.85
C SER A 214 -1.22 28.81 15.43
N PHE A 215 -0.40 29.49 14.63
CA PHE A 215 -0.64 30.89 14.24
C PHE A 215 -0.65 31.89 15.41
N ASN A 216 0.19 31.65 16.42
CA ASN A 216 0.19 32.33 17.73
C ASN A 216 -1.09 32.14 18.54
N ASN A 217 -2.01 31.24 18.16
CA ASN A 217 -3.16 30.92 19.02
C ASN A 217 -2.70 30.28 20.32
N VAL A 218 -1.63 29.48 20.31
CA VAL A 218 -1.05 28.83 21.48
C VAL A 218 0.40 29.25 21.68
N ASN A 219 0.80 29.38 22.94
CA ASN A 219 2.19 29.50 23.33
C ASN A 219 2.44 28.82 24.68
N LEU A 220 3.71 28.58 25.00
CA LEU A 220 4.12 27.93 26.25
C LEU A 220 4.52 28.92 27.35
N ALA A 221 4.10 30.20 27.29
CA ALA A 221 4.46 31.15 28.32
C ALA A 221 3.96 30.70 29.71
N GLY A 222 4.77 30.96 30.73
CA GLY A 222 4.54 30.44 32.09
C GLY A 222 4.99 29.00 32.32
N SER A 223 5.47 28.29 31.29
CA SER A 223 6.09 26.97 31.46
C SER A 223 7.40 27.06 32.24
N ALA A 224 7.76 25.98 32.93
CA ALA A 224 9.01 25.88 33.66
C ALA A 224 9.58 24.46 33.61
N VAL A 225 10.91 24.35 33.72
CA VAL A 225 11.63 23.08 33.80
C VAL A 225 12.25 22.97 35.19
N TYR A 226 11.99 21.84 35.83
CA TYR A 226 12.40 21.54 37.19
C TYR A 226 13.38 20.37 37.19
N GLY A 227 14.33 20.40 38.13
CA GLY A 227 15.54 19.57 38.10
C GLY A 227 15.30 18.06 38.19
N TRP A 228 16.40 17.32 38.34
CA TRP A 228 16.37 15.86 38.43
C TRP A 228 15.94 15.38 39.82
N TYR A 229 14.72 14.89 39.95
CA TYR A 229 14.17 14.30 41.18
C TYR A 229 14.37 12.79 41.21
N THR A 230 14.96 12.27 42.29
CA THR A 230 15.13 10.83 42.47
C THR A 230 13.86 10.21 43.03
N LEU A 231 13.27 9.30 42.26
CA LEU A 231 12.08 8.54 42.64
C LEU A 231 12.37 7.58 43.80
N PRO A 232 11.38 7.24 44.63
CA PRO A 232 11.56 6.40 45.81
C PRO A 232 11.86 4.92 45.50
N ASN A 233 11.58 4.46 44.26
CA ASN A 233 11.68 3.07 43.85
C ASN A 233 12.59 2.87 42.61
N PRO A 234 13.14 1.67 42.40
CA PRO A 234 13.91 1.35 41.19
C PRO A 234 13.01 1.30 39.95
N ARG A 235 13.62 1.31 38.75
CA ARG A 235 12.88 1.25 37.48
C ARG A 235 11.87 0.09 37.42
N SER A 236 12.26 -1.09 37.92
CA SER A 236 11.43 -2.31 37.91
C SER A 236 10.11 -2.20 38.69
N TYR A 237 9.96 -1.20 39.56
CA TYR A 237 8.69 -0.91 40.25
C TYR A 237 7.66 -0.22 39.35
N TYR A 238 8.15 0.62 38.42
CA TYR A 238 7.35 1.42 37.49
C TYR A 238 7.16 0.71 36.16
N VAL A 239 8.19 0.00 35.70
CA VAL A 239 8.19 -0.75 34.44
C VAL A 239 8.39 -2.22 34.78
N SER A 240 7.40 -3.05 34.46
CA SER A 240 7.41 -4.46 34.85
C SER A 240 6.65 -5.33 33.85
N GLY A 241 6.80 -6.65 33.95
CA GLY A 241 6.11 -7.61 33.07
C GLY A 241 6.98 -8.15 31.93
N SER A 242 6.41 -9.08 31.15
CA SER A 242 6.98 -9.55 29.89
C SER A 242 5.86 -9.66 28.84
N PRO A 243 5.79 -8.72 27.87
CA PRO A 243 6.69 -7.58 27.68
C PRO A 243 6.65 -6.59 28.86
N GLU A 244 7.64 -5.73 28.94
CA GLU A 244 7.63 -4.61 29.88
C GLU A 244 6.40 -3.71 29.62
N GLN A 245 5.81 -3.18 30.69
CA GLN A 245 4.70 -2.23 30.67
C GLN A 245 4.92 -1.15 31.73
N LEU A 246 4.67 0.11 31.37
CA LEU A 246 4.71 1.25 32.26
C LEU A 246 3.43 1.33 33.10
N ASN A 247 3.61 1.46 34.41
CA ASN A 247 2.55 1.88 35.31
C ASN A 247 2.53 3.42 35.40
N HIS A 248 1.73 4.02 34.52
CA HIS A 248 1.52 5.46 34.39
C HIS A 248 1.18 6.15 35.72
N GLN A 249 0.26 5.56 36.51
CA GLN A 249 -0.16 6.08 37.81
C GLN A 249 1.02 6.19 38.79
N LYS A 250 1.78 5.12 38.97
CA LYS A 250 2.93 5.09 39.89
C LYS A 250 3.99 6.10 39.45
N ALA A 251 4.32 6.12 38.16
CA ALA A 251 5.33 7.01 37.62
C ALA A 251 4.95 8.49 37.77
N ALA A 252 3.70 8.85 37.47
CA ALA A 252 3.20 10.21 37.65
C ALA A 252 3.11 10.61 39.12
N THR A 253 2.55 9.74 39.97
CA THR A 253 2.40 10.01 41.41
C THR A 253 3.74 10.25 42.08
N ASP A 254 4.71 9.37 41.88
CA ASP A 254 5.99 9.46 42.58
C ASP A 254 6.86 10.62 42.06
N CYS A 255 6.85 10.91 40.74
CA CYS A 255 7.63 12.02 40.22
C CYS A 255 7.04 13.38 40.62
N THR A 256 5.72 13.55 40.54
CA THR A 256 5.07 14.79 40.99
C THR A 256 5.21 14.99 42.48
N ALA A 257 5.09 13.93 43.30
CA ALA A 257 5.33 14.01 44.74
C ALA A 257 6.76 14.43 45.08
N ALA A 258 7.76 13.91 44.36
CA ALA A 258 9.15 14.29 44.56
C ALA A 258 9.42 15.77 44.19
N ALA A 259 8.72 16.30 43.19
CA ALA A 259 8.82 17.69 42.75
C ALA A 259 7.92 18.68 43.51
N ASN A 260 6.93 18.19 44.27
CA ASN A 260 5.93 19.03 44.95
C ASN A 260 6.49 20.16 45.84
N PRO A 261 7.66 20.01 46.51
CA PRO A 261 8.23 21.13 47.26
C PRO A 261 8.61 22.36 46.40
N ASP A 262 8.89 22.14 45.11
CA ASP A 262 9.43 23.16 44.19
C ASP A 262 8.42 23.65 43.14
N VAL A 263 7.27 22.96 43.01
CA VAL A 263 6.30 23.17 41.93
C VAL A 263 4.91 23.40 42.50
N LEU A 264 4.27 24.51 42.10
CA LEU A 264 2.85 24.75 42.35
C LEU A 264 2.03 24.27 41.14
N PHE A 265 1.66 22.99 41.15
CA PHE A 265 1.04 22.32 40.00
C PHE A 265 -0.26 22.95 39.48
N PRO A 266 -1.16 23.51 40.32
CA PRO A 266 -2.40 24.11 39.84
C PRO A 266 -2.22 25.22 38.79
N THR A 267 -1.04 25.83 38.71
CA THR A 267 -0.70 26.89 37.74
C THR A 267 -0.44 26.39 36.32
N PHE A 268 -0.18 25.09 36.14
CA PHE A 268 0.15 24.50 34.84
C PHE A 268 -1.04 23.77 34.22
N VAL A 269 -1.17 23.79 32.89
CA VAL A 269 -2.18 23.00 32.16
C VAL A 269 -1.71 21.57 31.89
N GLY A 270 -0.39 21.37 31.88
CA GLY A 270 0.20 20.06 31.60
C GLY A 270 1.51 19.82 32.36
N ILE A 271 1.90 18.56 32.41
CA ILE A 271 3.11 18.07 33.08
C ILE A 271 3.84 17.15 32.10
N ASN A 272 5.11 17.45 31.83
CA ASN A 272 5.99 16.55 31.10
C ASN A 272 6.85 15.77 32.10
N LEU A 273 6.84 14.44 32.04
CA LEU A 273 7.68 13.59 32.87
C LEU A 273 8.80 13.01 32.02
N MET A 274 10.02 13.53 32.20
CA MET A 274 11.19 13.11 31.42
C MET A 274 12.07 12.19 32.26
N PHE A 275 12.17 10.91 31.87
CA PHE A 275 12.84 9.89 32.67
C PHE A 275 14.31 9.70 32.27
N ASN A 276 15.17 9.41 33.23
CA ASN A 276 16.59 9.14 32.96
C ASN A 276 16.87 7.74 32.34
N GLY A 277 15.83 6.93 32.13
CA GLY A 277 15.94 5.56 31.64
C GLY A 277 14.75 5.16 30.77
N GLN A 278 14.89 4.02 30.10
CA GLN A 278 13.85 3.49 29.22
C GLN A 278 12.55 3.21 29.99
N LEU A 279 11.41 3.42 29.33
CA LEU A 279 10.10 3.03 29.84
C LEU A 279 9.79 1.60 29.34
N ASP A 280 8.64 1.38 28.73
CA ASP A 280 8.20 0.09 28.19
C ASP A 280 8.36 -0.04 26.66
N GLY A 281 9.27 0.77 26.10
CA GLY A 281 9.50 0.85 24.65
C GLY A 281 8.75 2.00 23.98
N TYR A 282 7.83 2.64 24.69
CA TYR A 282 7.04 3.77 24.19
C TYR A 282 7.39 5.08 24.91
N ALA A 283 7.25 6.18 24.19
CA ALA A 283 6.92 7.47 24.74
C ALA A 283 5.38 7.52 24.86
N TRP A 284 4.86 8.27 25.83
CA TRP A 284 3.42 8.31 26.06
C TRP A 284 2.90 9.73 26.21
N GLY A 285 1.66 9.94 25.77
CA GLY A 285 0.99 11.22 25.72
C GLY A 285 -0.51 11.09 25.94
N GLY A 286 -1.14 12.18 26.37
CA GLY A 286 -2.57 12.24 26.64
C GLY A 286 -2.90 13.06 27.87
N SER A 287 -3.77 12.55 28.74
CA SER A 287 -4.19 13.27 29.95
C SER A 287 -4.29 12.37 31.18
N TRP A 288 -4.15 12.96 32.36
CA TRP A 288 -4.25 12.26 33.63
C TRP A 288 -4.85 13.13 34.72
N THR A 289 -5.83 12.62 35.47
CA THR A 289 -6.40 13.34 36.61
C THR A 289 -5.59 13.10 37.86
N MET A 290 -5.19 14.19 38.51
CA MET A 290 -4.44 14.14 39.78
C MET A 290 -4.95 15.19 40.75
N THR A 291 -4.79 14.91 42.03
CA THR A 291 -4.94 15.88 43.10
C THR A 291 -3.56 16.33 43.54
N LEU A 292 -3.16 17.53 43.13
CA LEU A 292 -1.86 18.13 43.45
C LEU A 292 -2.09 19.48 44.10
N ASP A 293 -1.35 19.77 45.18
CA ASP A 293 -1.50 20.99 45.99
C ASP A 293 -2.95 21.30 46.39
N GLY A 294 -3.72 20.26 46.73
CA GLY A 294 -5.12 20.37 47.15
C GLY A 294 -6.13 20.61 46.03
N VAL A 295 -5.70 20.63 44.75
CA VAL A 295 -6.59 20.83 43.60
C VAL A 295 -6.63 19.56 42.74
N THR A 296 -7.84 19.05 42.51
CA THR A 296 -8.08 17.94 41.57
C THR A 296 -8.40 18.49 40.19
N LYS A 297 -7.58 18.15 39.19
CA LYS A 297 -7.88 18.43 37.77
C LYS A 297 -7.21 17.43 36.84
N SER A 298 -7.67 17.40 35.60
CA SER A 298 -7.01 16.68 34.51
C SER A 298 -5.86 17.53 33.98
N PHE A 299 -4.65 17.00 34.09
CA PHE A 299 -3.46 17.57 33.48
C PHE A 299 -3.25 16.91 32.13
N ARG A 300 -2.78 17.68 31.15
CA ARG A 300 -2.12 17.10 29.98
C ARG A 300 -0.82 16.45 30.44
N MET A 301 -0.52 15.25 29.98
CA MET A 301 0.55 14.46 30.57
C MET A 301 1.38 13.78 29.50
N THR A 302 2.69 13.78 29.68
CA THR A 302 3.61 12.97 28.87
C THR A 302 4.54 12.14 29.76
N TRP A 303 4.91 10.95 29.31
CA TRP A 303 5.95 10.11 29.91
C TRP A 303 7.00 9.81 28.85
N LEU A 304 8.14 10.47 28.96
CA LEU A 304 9.15 10.50 27.91
C LEU A 304 10.41 9.74 28.35
N PRO A 305 10.79 8.63 27.68
CA PRO A 305 12.10 8.03 27.83
C PRO A 305 13.19 8.89 27.15
N PRO A 306 14.49 8.60 27.37
CA PRO A 306 15.59 9.32 26.74
C PRO A 306 15.46 9.49 25.23
N TRP A 307 15.21 8.40 24.49
CA TRP A 307 15.06 8.49 23.04
C TRP A 307 13.89 9.41 22.62
N GLY A 308 12.87 9.55 23.47
CA GLY A 308 11.71 10.40 23.24
C GLY A 308 12.10 11.87 23.33
N TYR A 309 12.60 12.31 24.49
CA TYR A 309 12.93 13.73 24.66
C TYR A 309 14.21 14.19 23.96
N GLU A 310 15.14 13.28 23.64
CA GLU A 310 16.33 13.57 22.82
C GLU A 310 15.98 13.93 21.36
N ASN A 311 14.70 13.85 21.00
CA ASN A 311 14.18 14.29 19.71
C ASN A 311 13.00 15.26 19.95
N GLN A 312 13.08 16.47 19.40
CA GLN A 312 12.02 17.50 19.57
C GLN A 312 10.66 17.02 19.06
N GLY A 313 10.64 16.28 17.95
CA GLY A 313 9.44 15.83 17.26
C GLY A 313 8.56 14.94 18.16
N PRO A 314 9.09 13.85 18.75
CA PRO A 314 8.35 13.05 19.73
C PRO A 314 7.83 13.86 20.92
N VAL A 315 8.58 14.83 21.46
CA VAL A 315 8.03 15.69 22.53
C VAL A 315 6.83 16.49 22.04
N GLY A 316 6.92 17.06 20.83
CA GLY A 316 5.80 17.73 20.17
C GLY A 316 4.61 16.81 19.91
N HIS A 317 4.86 15.56 19.52
CA HIS A 317 3.85 14.52 19.28
C HIS A 317 3.06 14.22 20.55
N GLU A 318 3.74 13.87 21.64
CA GLU A 318 3.10 13.51 22.91
C GLU A 318 2.37 14.70 23.56
N MET A 319 2.94 15.90 23.41
CA MET A 319 2.24 17.13 23.79
C MET A 319 1.00 17.37 22.93
N GLY A 320 1.03 16.99 21.65
CA GLY A 320 -0.12 16.99 20.74
C GLY A 320 -1.27 16.10 21.25
N HIS A 321 -0.96 14.88 21.68
CA HIS A 321 -1.93 14.02 22.40
C HIS A 321 -2.45 14.68 23.68
N GLY A 322 -1.61 15.40 24.40
CA GLY A 322 -2.02 16.24 25.52
C GLY A 322 -3.03 17.33 25.13
N PHE A 323 -2.87 17.95 23.97
CA PHE A 323 -3.84 18.89 23.40
C PHE A 323 -5.11 18.21 22.86
N GLY A 324 -5.13 16.88 22.77
CA GLY A 324 -6.27 16.08 22.32
C GLY A 324 -6.19 15.65 20.87
N LEU A 325 -5.02 15.80 20.21
CA LEU A 325 -4.83 15.32 18.85
C LEU A 325 -4.76 13.79 18.85
N PRO A 326 -5.51 13.11 17.97
CA PRO A 326 -5.31 11.69 17.69
C PRO A 326 -4.11 11.54 16.73
N HIS A 327 -3.73 10.30 16.43
CA HIS A 327 -2.83 10.09 15.29
C HIS A 327 -3.52 10.47 13.97
N SER A 328 -2.72 10.66 12.93
CA SER A 328 -3.14 10.64 11.52
C SER A 328 -2.33 9.60 10.75
N SER A 329 -2.75 9.20 9.55
CA SER A 329 -2.05 8.15 8.78
C SER A 329 -2.35 8.22 7.27
N GLY A 330 -1.95 7.20 6.50
CA GLY A 330 -2.57 6.80 5.24
C GLY A 330 -3.66 5.76 5.46
N ASP A 331 -4.29 5.29 4.38
CA ASP A 331 -5.36 4.27 4.42
C ASP A 331 -4.83 2.82 4.29
N TYR A 332 -3.69 2.54 4.94
CA TYR A 332 -2.98 1.26 4.85
C TYR A 332 -2.95 0.47 6.17
N GLY A 333 -3.70 0.93 7.18
CA GLY A 333 -3.78 0.29 8.50
C GLY A 333 -2.53 0.48 9.37
N GLN A 334 -1.52 1.21 8.89
CA GLN A 334 -0.39 1.69 9.68
C GLN A 334 -0.73 3.07 10.26
N THR A 335 -0.15 3.42 11.41
CA THR A 335 -0.37 4.71 12.06
C THR A 335 0.74 5.72 11.72
N TYR A 336 1.97 5.26 11.48
CA TYR A 336 3.12 6.10 11.12
C TYR A 336 3.59 5.81 9.71
N ASP A 337 2.73 6.10 8.75
CA ASP A 337 3.01 5.97 7.32
C ASP A 337 2.88 7.31 6.59
N SER A 338 2.41 8.38 7.25
CA SER A 338 2.27 9.71 6.64
C SER A 338 3.32 10.69 7.18
N ARG A 339 4.12 11.25 6.28
CA ARG A 339 5.15 12.26 6.56
C ARG A 339 4.59 13.68 6.61
N TRP A 340 3.28 13.84 6.45
CA TRP A 340 2.60 15.15 6.38
C TRP A 340 2.21 15.73 7.74
N ASP A 341 2.36 14.96 8.81
CA ASP A 341 1.88 15.33 10.14
C ASP A 341 2.91 14.97 11.22
N VAL A 342 3.05 15.83 12.22
CA VAL A 342 3.75 15.46 13.46
C VAL A 342 3.04 14.31 14.16
N MET A 343 1.71 14.21 14.07
CA MET A 343 0.90 13.12 14.65
C MET A 343 0.96 11.81 13.85
N SER A 344 1.91 11.69 12.91
CA SER A 344 2.16 10.48 12.13
C SER A 344 3.69 10.24 12.01
N ASP A 345 4.24 10.02 10.83
CA ASP A 345 5.66 9.69 10.64
C ASP A 345 6.59 10.92 10.68
N ILE A 346 7.16 11.16 11.87
CA ILE A 346 8.22 12.15 12.09
C ILE A 346 9.59 11.64 11.61
N TRP A 347 9.80 10.32 11.62
CA TRP A 347 11.12 9.72 11.53
C TRP A 347 11.67 9.70 10.12
N ASP A 348 10.84 9.44 9.11
CA ASP A 348 11.31 9.43 7.72
C ASP A 348 11.70 10.83 7.24
N ASN A 349 10.97 11.88 7.66
CA ASN A 349 11.40 13.28 7.45
C ASN A 349 12.77 13.56 8.09
N CYS A 350 13.05 12.93 9.23
CA CYS A 350 14.30 13.11 9.97
C CYS A 350 15.51 12.40 9.34
N ARG A 351 15.32 11.36 8.52
CA ARG A 351 16.42 10.68 7.81
C ARG A 351 17.18 11.59 6.85
N VAL A 352 16.54 12.65 6.36
CA VAL A 352 17.13 13.62 5.44
C VAL A 352 18.09 14.57 6.16
N SER A 353 17.71 15.06 7.34
CA SER A 353 18.57 15.92 8.17
C SER A 353 18.10 15.92 9.62
N ARG A 354 19.04 15.91 10.57
CA ARG A 354 18.78 15.98 12.01
C ARG A 354 19.27 17.31 12.56
N ASP A 355 18.53 17.87 13.51
CA ASP A 355 19.03 18.98 14.31
C ASP A 355 20.18 18.47 15.20
N PRO A 356 21.32 19.18 15.27
CA PRO A 356 22.49 18.72 16.01
C PRO A 356 22.31 18.72 17.53
N ILE A 357 21.31 19.43 18.07
CA ILE A 357 21.07 19.56 19.50
C ILE A 357 19.83 18.76 19.92
N TYR A 358 18.76 18.81 19.14
CA TYR A 358 17.45 18.26 19.48
C TYR A 358 16.98 17.16 18.54
N GLY A 359 17.88 16.57 17.75
CA GLY A 359 17.62 15.36 16.98
C GLY A 359 16.54 15.55 15.90
N CYS A 360 15.53 14.68 15.91
CA CYS A 360 14.42 14.77 14.96
C CYS A 360 13.47 15.89 15.35
N VAL A 361 13.18 16.76 14.38
CA VAL A 361 12.26 17.89 14.52
C VAL A 361 11.01 17.59 13.70
N GLY A 362 9.84 17.73 14.32
CA GLY A 362 8.55 17.42 13.67
C GLY A 362 8.11 18.50 12.66
N PRO A 363 7.39 18.11 11.59
CA PRO A 363 6.71 19.06 10.71
C PRO A 363 5.51 19.71 11.42
N HIS A 364 4.77 20.60 10.76
CA HIS A 364 3.47 21.04 11.28
C HIS A 364 2.47 19.88 11.28
N THR A 365 1.40 20.05 12.07
CA THR A 365 0.23 19.19 11.98
C THR A 365 -0.71 19.59 10.83
N ILE A 366 -1.57 18.67 10.42
CA ILE A 366 -2.52 18.81 9.31
C ILE A 366 -3.66 19.80 9.64
N SER A 367 -4.27 20.35 8.60
CA SER A 367 -5.40 21.29 8.65
C SER A 367 -6.57 20.76 9.47
N TYR A 368 -6.89 19.47 9.38
CA TYR A 368 -7.92 18.85 10.23
C TYR A 368 -7.61 19.05 11.71
N HIS A 369 -6.38 18.74 12.15
CA HIS A 369 -5.94 18.92 13.54
C HIS A 369 -5.89 20.41 13.96
N LYS A 370 -5.48 21.30 13.05
CA LYS A 370 -5.49 22.75 13.34
C LYS A 370 -6.91 23.29 13.50
N ASP A 371 -7.84 22.89 12.64
CA ASP A 371 -9.26 23.26 12.74
C ASP A 371 -9.93 22.65 13.96
N PHE A 372 -9.61 21.38 14.25
CA PHE A 372 -10.05 20.66 15.44
C PHE A 372 -9.71 21.40 16.74
N LEU A 373 -8.50 21.96 16.84
CA LEU A 373 -8.07 22.78 17.99
C LEU A 373 -8.53 24.24 17.91
N GLY A 374 -9.33 24.60 16.90
CA GLY A 374 -9.90 25.94 16.73
C GLY A 374 -8.90 26.99 16.23
N TRP A 375 -7.78 26.57 15.61
CA TRP A 375 -6.74 27.49 15.15
C TRP A 375 -6.99 28.05 13.76
N VAL A 376 -7.75 27.34 12.93
CA VAL A 376 -8.18 27.86 11.62
C VAL A 376 -9.35 28.81 11.81
N PRO A 377 -9.24 30.11 11.46
CA PRO A 377 -10.36 31.03 11.58
C PRO A 377 -11.52 30.58 10.68
N SER A 378 -12.76 30.66 11.17
CA SER A 378 -13.94 30.23 10.40
C SER A 378 -14.08 30.96 9.06
N ALA A 379 -13.66 32.22 8.98
CA ALA A 379 -13.64 33.00 7.74
C ALA A 379 -12.59 32.52 6.71
N GLN A 380 -11.58 31.76 7.15
CA GLN A 380 -10.53 31.17 6.33
C GLN A 380 -10.71 29.65 6.14
N LYS A 381 -11.85 29.11 6.55
CA LYS A 381 -12.25 27.73 6.26
C LYS A 381 -13.37 27.73 5.22
N TYR A 382 -13.11 27.13 4.07
CA TYR A 382 -14.16 26.90 3.09
C TYR A 382 -14.91 25.61 3.44
N THR A 383 -16.24 25.64 3.52
CA THR A 383 -17.05 24.41 3.65
C THR A 383 -17.96 24.29 2.42
N ALA A 384 -17.75 23.24 1.64
CA ALA A 384 -18.51 23.01 0.43
C ALA A 384 -19.99 22.76 0.76
N SER A 385 -20.88 23.51 0.12
CA SER A 385 -22.33 23.26 0.19
C SER A 385 -22.73 22.23 -0.87
N PRO A 386 -23.83 21.48 -0.71
CA PRO A 386 -24.32 20.59 -1.76
C PRO A 386 -24.51 21.33 -3.10
N ASN A 387 -24.17 20.67 -4.21
CA ASN A 387 -24.21 21.23 -5.58
C ASN A 387 -23.29 22.45 -5.79
N THR A 388 -22.16 22.46 -5.08
CA THR A 388 -21.12 23.48 -5.22
C THR A 388 -20.31 23.26 -6.50
N ASP A 389 -20.00 24.36 -7.17
CA ASP A 389 -18.93 24.51 -8.15
C ASP A 389 -18.26 25.85 -7.86
N GLN A 390 -17.17 25.84 -7.09
CA GLN A 390 -16.53 27.07 -6.61
C GLN A 390 -15.03 27.01 -6.84
N THR A 391 -14.50 28.14 -7.30
CA THR A 391 -13.05 28.36 -7.37
C THR A 391 -12.62 29.20 -6.18
N ILE A 392 -11.68 28.68 -5.40
CA ILE A 392 -11.16 29.34 -4.19
C ILE A 392 -9.65 29.45 -4.26
N THR A 393 -9.10 30.46 -3.57
CA THR A 393 -7.65 30.61 -3.38
C THR A 393 -7.30 30.17 -1.96
N MET A 394 -6.29 29.32 -1.84
CA MET A 394 -5.84 28.71 -0.59
C MET A 394 -4.37 29.03 -0.33
N ASP A 395 -4.08 29.62 0.82
CA ASP A 395 -2.72 29.90 1.29
C ASP A 395 -2.12 28.68 2.00
N HIS A 396 -0.79 28.67 2.14
CA HIS A 396 -0.04 27.65 2.89
C HIS A 396 -0.53 27.48 4.34
N ILE A 397 -0.87 26.25 4.74
CA ILE A 397 -1.41 25.96 6.09
C ILE A 397 -0.41 26.19 7.23
N GLY A 398 0.89 26.30 6.93
CA GLY A 398 1.91 26.62 7.93
C GLY A 398 2.03 28.11 8.27
N GLN A 399 1.27 28.99 7.62
CA GLN A 399 1.25 30.42 7.92
C GLN A 399 -0.18 30.96 7.86
N LEU A 400 -0.52 31.97 8.68
CA LEU A 400 -1.82 32.64 8.54
C LEU A 400 -1.98 33.21 7.13
N ALA A 401 -3.16 33.02 6.55
CA ALA A 401 -3.44 33.50 5.22
C ALA A 401 -3.30 35.02 5.19
N SER A 402 -2.67 35.53 4.14
CA SER A 402 -2.58 36.96 3.91
C SER A 402 -3.93 37.48 3.41
N GLY A 403 -4.68 38.15 4.29
CA GLY A 403 -6.00 38.69 3.94
C GLY A 403 -7.14 37.66 4.03
N THR A 404 -7.90 37.50 2.94
CA THR A 404 -9.18 36.75 2.93
C THR A 404 -9.09 35.36 2.28
N ASN A 405 -7.89 34.88 1.95
CA ASN A 405 -7.72 33.56 1.37
C ASN A 405 -8.03 32.46 2.40
N TYR A 406 -8.40 31.29 1.91
CA TYR A 406 -8.68 30.14 2.76
C TYR A 406 -7.38 29.44 3.16
N LEU A 407 -7.36 28.80 4.34
CA LEU A 407 -6.27 27.92 4.78
C LEU A 407 -6.59 26.46 4.52
N MET A 408 -7.88 26.11 4.50
CA MET A 408 -8.35 24.77 4.25
C MET A 408 -9.71 24.79 3.57
N ALA A 409 -10.06 23.67 2.93
CA ALA A 409 -11.43 23.36 2.58
C ALA A 409 -11.89 22.08 3.27
N GLN A 410 -13.16 22.04 3.66
CA GLN A 410 -13.85 20.84 4.12
C GLN A 410 -14.97 20.50 3.14
N ILE A 411 -14.99 19.26 2.66
CA ILE A 411 -15.94 18.76 1.68
C ILE A 411 -16.72 17.59 2.28
N PRO A 412 -17.97 17.79 2.74
CA PRO A 412 -18.79 16.74 3.33
C PRO A 412 -19.03 15.58 2.36
N ILE A 413 -18.86 14.34 2.83
CA ILE A 413 -19.24 13.13 2.08
C ILE A 413 -20.71 12.83 2.37
N ASN A 414 -21.57 12.86 1.35
CA ASN A 414 -23.02 12.62 1.48
C ASN A 414 -23.69 13.50 2.56
N GLY A 415 -23.21 14.75 2.72
CA GLY A 415 -23.71 15.68 3.74
C GLY A 415 -23.35 15.30 5.19
N SER A 416 -22.46 14.34 5.39
CA SER A 416 -22.02 13.90 6.72
C SER A 416 -21.19 14.97 7.43
N THR A 417 -21.39 15.09 8.74
CA THR A 417 -20.58 15.94 9.62
C THR A 417 -19.39 15.19 10.23
N THR A 418 -19.36 13.86 10.12
CA THR A 418 -18.33 12.98 10.70
C THR A 418 -17.45 12.34 9.63
N GLN A 419 -17.87 12.37 8.36
CA GLN A 419 -17.13 11.86 7.22
C GLN A 419 -17.00 12.94 6.14
N PHE A 420 -15.78 13.37 5.85
CA PHE A 420 -15.50 14.45 4.92
C PHE A 420 -14.07 14.40 4.41
N TYR A 421 -13.80 15.12 3.32
CA TYR A 421 -12.43 15.43 2.92
C TYR A 421 -11.99 16.76 3.52
N THR A 422 -10.73 16.84 3.94
CA THR A 422 -10.03 18.13 4.12
C THR A 422 -9.03 18.31 3.00
N VAL A 423 -8.89 19.55 2.53
CA VAL A 423 -7.94 19.96 1.51
C VAL A 423 -7.04 21.01 2.12
N GLU A 424 -5.73 20.88 1.97
CA GLU A 424 -4.74 21.83 2.45
C GLU A 424 -3.62 22.03 1.43
N THR A 425 -2.92 23.17 1.53
CA THR A 425 -1.71 23.40 0.74
C THR A 425 -0.48 23.28 1.63
N ARG A 426 0.53 22.56 1.17
CA ARG A 426 1.82 22.37 1.86
C ARG A 426 2.97 22.96 1.07
N ARG A 427 3.94 23.54 1.78
CA ARG A 427 5.15 24.17 1.22
C ARG A 427 6.37 23.77 2.03
N LEU A 428 7.54 23.74 1.39
CA LEU A 428 8.80 23.36 2.03
C LEU A 428 9.43 24.56 2.76
N VAL A 429 8.78 25.01 3.83
CA VAL A 429 9.20 26.19 4.61
C VAL A 429 9.08 25.94 6.12
N GLY A 430 9.98 26.55 6.90
CA GLY A 430 9.97 26.42 8.35
C GLY A 430 10.12 24.96 8.81
N TYR A 431 9.26 24.53 9.72
CA TYR A 431 9.21 23.13 10.18
C TYR A 431 8.75 22.16 9.08
N ASP A 432 8.05 22.63 8.05
CA ASP A 432 7.60 21.84 6.90
C ASP A 432 8.68 21.68 5.80
N ALA A 433 9.90 22.18 6.01
CA ALA A 433 10.99 22.12 5.04
C ALA A 433 11.41 20.69 4.59
N LYS A 434 10.91 19.65 5.26
CA LYS A 434 11.26 18.24 5.01
C LYS A 434 10.08 17.39 4.52
N LEU A 435 8.93 18.00 4.25
CA LEU A 435 7.77 17.28 3.73
C LEU A 435 8.08 16.60 2.38
N PRO A 436 7.25 15.63 1.95
CA PRO A 436 7.46 14.95 0.68
C PRO A 436 7.46 15.85 -0.56
N GLY A 437 6.74 16.96 -0.54
CA GLY A 437 6.72 17.93 -1.64
C GLY A 437 5.84 19.15 -1.37
N GLU A 438 5.79 20.04 -2.36
CA GLU A 438 4.88 21.20 -2.37
C GLU A 438 3.66 20.90 -3.22
N ALA A 439 2.51 20.70 -2.58
CA ALA A 439 1.30 20.27 -3.26
C ALA A 439 0.04 20.62 -2.46
N ILE A 440 -1.11 20.40 -3.09
CA ILE A 440 -2.36 20.14 -2.37
C ILE A 440 -2.26 18.71 -1.79
N VAL A 441 -2.57 18.58 -0.50
CA VAL A 441 -2.73 17.30 0.19
C VAL A 441 -4.17 17.17 0.65
N ILE A 442 -4.77 15.99 0.45
CA ILE A 442 -6.16 15.71 0.79
C ILE A 442 -6.20 14.61 1.84
N HIS A 443 -6.95 14.81 2.91
CA HIS A 443 -7.21 13.77 3.90
C HIS A 443 -8.68 13.36 3.88
N ARG A 444 -8.96 12.06 3.88
CA ARG A 444 -10.28 11.49 4.19
C ARG A 444 -10.41 11.35 5.71
N VAL A 445 -11.32 12.13 6.28
CA VAL A 445 -11.59 12.17 7.72
C VAL A 445 -12.81 11.32 8.03
N ASP A 446 -12.68 10.48 9.06
CA ASP A 446 -13.79 9.77 9.72
C ASP A 446 -13.61 9.88 11.25
N THR A 447 -14.40 10.74 11.88
CA THR A 447 -14.30 11.04 13.33
C THR A 447 -14.84 9.92 14.23
N ALA A 448 -15.40 8.86 13.64
CA ALA A 448 -15.84 7.67 14.35
C ALA A 448 -14.75 6.58 14.39
N ARG A 449 -13.62 6.79 13.70
CA ARG A 449 -12.46 5.93 13.87
C ARG A 449 -11.98 6.02 15.32
N TRP A 450 -11.41 4.90 15.74
CA TRP A 450 -10.82 4.77 17.06
C TRP A 450 -9.60 5.70 17.24
N ASP A 451 -8.80 5.81 16.18
CA ASP A 451 -7.55 6.56 16.07
C ASP A 451 -7.25 6.70 14.57
N SER A 452 -6.31 7.57 14.19
CA SER A 452 -6.01 7.84 12.78
C SER A 452 -7.24 8.35 11.99
N ASP A 453 -7.97 9.29 12.60
CA ASP A 453 -9.24 9.82 12.07
C ASP A 453 -9.07 10.45 10.69
N ALA A 454 -7.97 11.18 10.49
CA ALA A 454 -7.57 11.75 9.22
C ALA A 454 -6.55 10.86 8.52
N GLN A 455 -6.90 10.42 7.31
CA GLN A 455 -6.03 9.60 6.47
C GLN A 455 -5.73 10.27 5.15
N VAL A 456 -4.46 10.38 4.76
CA VAL A 456 -4.05 10.89 3.45
C VAL A 456 -4.71 10.06 2.36
N VAL A 457 -5.31 10.74 1.39
CA VAL A 457 -5.89 10.10 0.20
C VAL A 457 -4.76 9.70 -0.74
N ASP A 458 -4.72 8.41 -1.06
CA ASP A 458 -3.74 7.84 -1.98
C ASP A 458 -4.45 6.99 -3.06
N PRO A 459 -4.79 7.60 -4.22
CA PRO A 459 -5.59 6.94 -5.26
C PRO A 459 -4.90 5.76 -5.95
N ASP A 460 -3.57 5.74 -6.06
CA ASP A 460 -2.84 4.70 -6.79
C ASP A 460 -2.68 3.41 -5.98
N ARG A 461 -2.96 3.49 -4.66
CA ARG A 461 -2.98 2.38 -3.69
C ARG A 461 -1.67 1.60 -3.64
N ASN A 462 -0.55 2.25 -3.89
CA ASN A 462 0.76 1.61 -3.93
C ASN A 462 1.36 1.34 -2.53
N GLY A 463 0.68 1.75 -1.45
CA GLY A 463 1.12 1.58 -0.07
C GLY A 463 1.94 2.74 0.50
N ASN A 464 2.04 3.87 -0.20
CA ASN A 464 2.90 4.99 0.18
C ASN A 464 2.19 6.35 0.06
N PRO A 465 1.62 6.89 1.14
CA PRO A 465 0.90 8.17 1.11
C PRO A 465 1.83 9.41 1.01
N ASN A 466 3.12 9.21 0.68
CA ASN A 466 4.16 10.23 0.68
C ASN A 466 4.79 10.45 -0.69
N ASP A 467 4.15 9.99 -1.77
CA ASP A 467 4.66 10.17 -3.12
C ASP A 467 3.75 11.01 -4.00
N VAL A 468 4.09 11.05 -5.28
CA VAL A 468 3.38 11.82 -6.30
C VAL A 468 1.93 11.40 -6.48
N GLY A 469 1.56 10.15 -6.14
CA GLY A 469 0.17 9.67 -6.20
C GLY A 469 -0.72 10.35 -5.17
N ALA A 470 -0.16 10.75 -4.02
CA ALA A 470 -0.85 11.41 -2.92
C ALA A 470 -0.69 12.95 -2.91
N MET A 471 -0.14 13.54 -3.98
CA MET A 471 0.12 14.97 -4.12
C MET A 471 -0.56 15.52 -5.35
N TRP A 472 -1.37 16.59 -5.20
CA TRP A 472 -1.98 17.26 -6.36
C TRP A 472 -1.29 18.58 -6.67
N VAL A 473 -0.74 18.68 -7.88
CA VAL A 473 -0.10 19.89 -8.42
C VAL A 473 -0.95 20.50 -9.55
N THR A 474 -0.48 21.61 -10.13
CA THR A 474 -1.25 22.38 -11.12
C THR A 474 -1.65 21.54 -12.33
N SER A 475 -2.93 21.65 -12.73
CA SER A 475 -3.62 20.89 -13.78
C SER A 475 -4.06 19.47 -13.40
N GLU A 476 -3.78 19.01 -12.18
CA GLU A 476 -4.26 17.72 -11.69
C GLU A 476 -5.62 17.85 -10.99
N THR A 477 -6.36 16.75 -10.93
CA THR A 477 -7.68 16.70 -10.31
C THR A 477 -7.84 15.43 -9.48
N PHE A 478 -8.19 15.62 -8.21
CA PHE A 478 -8.74 14.55 -7.37
C PHE A 478 -10.19 14.32 -7.75
N VAL A 479 -10.60 13.06 -7.87
CA VAL A 479 -12.00 12.66 -8.10
C VAL A 479 -12.43 11.57 -7.12
N ASP A 480 -13.60 11.74 -6.54
CA ASP A 480 -14.38 10.70 -5.87
C ASP A 480 -15.77 10.66 -6.52
N PRO A 481 -15.93 9.87 -7.59
CA PRO A 481 -17.18 9.83 -8.35
C PRO A 481 -18.33 9.23 -7.56
N THR A 482 -18.05 8.36 -6.57
CA THR A 482 -19.07 7.72 -5.75
C THR A 482 -19.84 8.76 -4.94
N ASN A 483 -19.12 9.77 -4.44
CA ASN A 483 -19.69 10.84 -3.62
C ASN A 483 -19.85 12.16 -4.40
N GLY A 484 -19.59 12.17 -5.70
CA GLY A 484 -19.72 13.33 -6.57
C GLY A 484 -18.78 14.48 -6.20
N ILE A 485 -17.56 14.17 -5.76
CA ILE A 485 -16.57 15.15 -5.30
C ILE A 485 -15.43 15.26 -6.31
N SER A 486 -14.99 16.48 -6.62
CA SER A 486 -13.71 16.69 -7.30
C SER A 486 -12.99 17.94 -6.80
N VAL A 487 -11.67 17.89 -6.78
CA VAL A 487 -10.79 19.02 -6.44
C VAL A 487 -9.76 19.16 -7.54
N SER A 488 -9.90 20.20 -8.38
CA SER A 488 -8.96 20.51 -9.46
C SER A 488 -8.01 21.62 -9.04
N VAL A 489 -6.71 21.43 -9.21
CA VAL A 489 -5.70 22.47 -8.95
C VAL A 489 -5.51 23.29 -10.22
N LEU A 490 -6.07 24.49 -10.26
CA LEU A 490 -6.09 25.32 -11.47
C LEU A 490 -4.76 26.05 -11.70
N SER A 491 -4.15 26.55 -10.62
CA SER A 491 -2.87 27.25 -10.68
C SER A 491 -2.19 27.30 -9.31
N SER A 492 -0.91 27.65 -9.31
CA SER A 492 -0.14 27.94 -8.09
C SER A 492 0.58 29.27 -8.22
N THR A 493 0.77 29.93 -7.09
CA THR A 493 1.58 31.14 -6.92
C THR A 493 2.72 30.84 -5.95
N ALA A 494 3.50 31.86 -5.56
CA ALA A 494 4.54 31.68 -4.54
C ALA A 494 3.98 31.34 -3.15
N THR A 495 2.75 31.78 -2.83
CA THR A 495 2.17 31.68 -1.47
C THR A 495 0.91 30.83 -1.41
N SER A 496 0.27 30.59 -2.56
CA SER A 496 -1.12 30.10 -2.60
C SER A 496 -1.37 29.18 -3.79
N PHE A 497 -2.40 28.34 -3.71
CA PHE A 497 -2.95 27.57 -4.82
C PHE A 497 -4.37 28.05 -5.12
N VAL A 498 -4.77 27.99 -6.39
CA VAL A 498 -6.15 28.22 -6.81
C VAL A 498 -6.75 26.87 -7.15
N VAL A 499 -7.81 26.49 -6.45
CA VAL A 499 -8.48 25.19 -6.63
C VAL A 499 -9.94 25.38 -6.99
N ARG A 500 -10.47 24.50 -7.84
CA ARG A 500 -11.90 24.36 -8.11
C ARG A 500 -12.42 23.15 -7.35
N ILE A 501 -13.39 23.37 -6.47
CA ILE A 501 -14.05 22.34 -5.69
C ILE A 501 -15.45 22.13 -6.25
N MET A 502 -15.78 20.88 -6.53
CA MET A 502 -17.10 20.47 -6.97
C MET A 502 -17.68 19.42 -6.02
N LEU A 503 -18.97 19.54 -5.70
CA LEU A 503 -19.71 18.59 -4.87
C LEU A 503 -21.14 18.46 -5.41
N GLY A 504 -21.55 17.27 -5.87
CA GLY A 504 -22.90 16.97 -6.35
C GLY A 504 -23.09 17.12 -7.88
N ASP A 505 -24.35 17.31 -8.32
CA ASP A 505 -24.76 17.31 -9.73
C ASP A 505 -24.27 18.55 -10.53
N ALA A 506 -23.51 19.44 -9.89
CA ALA A 506 -22.89 20.59 -10.54
C ALA A 506 -21.74 20.21 -11.49
N ARG A 507 -21.42 18.91 -11.63
CA ARG A 507 -20.35 18.42 -12.50
C ARG A 507 -20.58 18.85 -13.96
N PRO A 508 -19.56 19.37 -14.67
CA PRO A 508 -19.64 19.46 -16.11
C PRO A 508 -19.93 18.07 -16.66
N PRO A 509 -20.74 17.94 -17.73
CA PRO A 509 -20.92 16.67 -18.41
C PRO A 509 -19.55 16.01 -18.68
N SER A 510 -19.38 14.74 -18.29
CA SER A 510 -18.13 13.99 -18.46
C SER A 510 -18.41 12.60 -19.01
N PRO A 511 -17.55 12.05 -19.88
CA PRO A 511 -17.64 10.66 -20.32
C PRO A 511 -17.30 9.65 -19.20
N ASP A 512 -17.67 8.37 -19.38
CA ASP A 512 -17.31 7.22 -18.51
C ASP A 512 -17.36 5.91 -19.32
N LEU A 513 -16.23 5.42 -19.83
CA LEU A 513 -16.08 4.31 -20.76
C LEU A 513 -15.94 2.97 -20.02
N VAL A 514 -17.08 2.35 -19.74
CA VAL A 514 -17.11 1.05 -19.07
C VAL A 514 -16.84 -0.10 -20.05
N MET A 515 -15.84 -0.91 -19.76
CA MET A 515 -15.68 -2.21 -20.42
C MET A 515 -16.61 -3.23 -19.79
N PHE A 516 -17.61 -3.71 -20.52
CA PHE A 516 -18.64 -4.60 -19.94
C PHE A 516 -18.67 -6.00 -20.57
N ASN A 517 -17.88 -6.25 -21.62
CA ASN A 517 -17.80 -7.57 -22.23
C ASN A 517 -16.45 -7.82 -22.91
N VAL A 518 -15.87 -9.00 -22.67
CA VAL A 518 -14.69 -9.53 -23.38
C VAL A 518 -14.98 -10.98 -23.78
N VAL A 519 -14.87 -11.28 -25.07
CA VAL A 519 -15.35 -12.54 -25.66
C VAL A 519 -14.30 -13.21 -26.56
N ASN A 520 -14.54 -14.51 -26.78
CA ASN A 520 -13.74 -15.38 -27.65
C ASN A 520 -12.25 -15.53 -27.27
N PRO A 521 -11.85 -15.63 -25.97
CA PRO A 521 -10.51 -16.12 -25.66
C PRO A 521 -10.41 -17.61 -26.08
N PRO A 522 -9.36 -18.03 -26.80
CA PRO A 522 -9.17 -19.43 -27.14
C PRO A 522 -8.79 -20.26 -25.91
N ALA A 523 -9.13 -21.55 -25.89
CA ALA A 523 -8.74 -22.44 -24.80
C ALA A 523 -7.20 -22.59 -24.68
N THR A 524 -6.50 -22.60 -25.81
CA THR A 524 -5.05 -22.71 -25.89
C THR A 524 -4.49 -21.77 -26.96
N VAL A 525 -3.28 -21.25 -26.74
CA VAL A 525 -2.51 -20.50 -27.74
C VAL A 525 -1.03 -20.76 -27.53
N ALA A 526 -0.24 -20.89 -28.59
CA ALA A 526 1.21 -20.95 -28.47
C ALA A 526 1.79 -19.55 -28.26
N MET A 527 2.92 -19.42 -27.57
CA MET A 527 3.72 -18.18 -27.56
C MET A 527 4.02 -17.71 -28.99
N GLY A 528 3.87 -16.42 -29.29
CA GLY A 528 3.92 -15.89 -30.67
C GLY A 528 2.65 -16.12 -31.51
N GLY A 529 1.70 -16.91 -31.01
CA GLY A 529 0.44 -17.21 -31.68
C GLY A 529 -0.52 -16.02 -31.70
N SER A 530 -1.41 -15.97 -32.69
CA SER A 530 -2.43 -14.94 -32.83
C SER A 530 -3.83 -15.55 -32.81
N PHE A 531 -4.81 -14.80 -32.29
CA PHE A 531 -6.21 -15.21 -32.27
C PHE A 531 -7.13 -13.99 -32.39
N LEU A 532 -8.38 -14.23 -32.82
CA LEU A 532 -9.41 -13.21 -32.90
C LEU A 532 -10.17 -13.13 -31.56
N THR A 533 -10.24 -11.95 -30.96
CA THR A 533 -11.05 -11.67 -29.76
C THR A 533 -11.98 -10.50 -30.01
N GLY A 534 -12.96 -10.28 -29.13
CA GLY A 534 -13.84 -9.13 -29.19
C GLY A 534 -14.13 -8.52 -27.81
N ASP A 535 -14.54 -7.27 -27.84
CA ASP A 535 -14.86 -6.47 -26.65
C ASP A 535 -16.11 -5.62 -26.88
N SER A 536 -16.67 -5.08 -25.80
CA SER A 536 -17.77 -4.12 -25.84
C SER A 536 -17.61 -3.07 -24.76
N ILE A 537 -17.64 -1.80 -25.19
CA ILE A 537 -17.47 -0.62 -24.35
C ILE A 537 -18.78 0.16 -24.35
N TYR A 538 -19.16 0.71 -23.20
CA TYR A 538 -20.36 1.52 -23.00
C TYR A 538 -19.98 2.84 -22.35
N ASN A 539 -20.41 3.97 -22.91
CA ASN A 539 -20.25 5.25 -22.24
C ASN A 539 -21.37 5.45 -21.21
N SER A 540 -21.11 5.15 -19.95
CA SER A 540 -22.02 5.35 -18.81
C SER A 540 -22.03 6.80 -18.30
N GLY A 541 -21.28 7.70 -18.93
CA GLY A 541 -21.13 9.08 -18.52
C GLY A 541 -22.28 9.96 -19.01
N THR A 542 -22.17 11.25 -18.72
CA THR A 542 -23.16 12.27 -19.10
C THR A 542 -22.69 13.14 -20.28
N ALA A 543 -21.44 13.00 -20.73
CA ALA A 543 -20.93 13.60 -21.96
C ALA A 543 -20.46 12.55 -22.98
N ALA A 544 -20.30 12.99 -24.23
CA ALA A 544 -19.66 12.19 -25.25
C ALA A 544 -18.17 11.98 -24.93
N ALA A 545 -17.71 10.74 -25.06
CA ALA A 545 -16.30 10.39 -25.05
C ALA A 545 -15.70 10.70 -26.44
N GLY A 546 -14.47 11.22 -26.45
CA GLY A 546 -13.68 11.32 -27.69
C GLY A 546 -13.40 9.94 -28.31
N ALA A 547 -12.73 9.92 -29.45
CA ALA A 547 -12.23 8.66 -30.00
C ALA A 547 -11.08 8.12 -29.12
N SER A 548 -11.09 6.83 -28.82
CA SER A 548 -10.09 6.17 -27.97
C SER A 548 -9.58 4.86 -28.58
N THR A 549 -8.66 4.19 -27.89
CA THR A 549 -8.10 2.91 -28.32
C THR A 549 -8.18 1.87 -27.21
N THR A 550 -8.77 0.71 -27.52
CA THR A 550 -8.77 -0.46 -26.64
C THR A 550 -7.49 -1.25 -26.82
N ARG A 551 -6.82 -1.60 -25.71
CA ARG A 551 -5.67 -2.53 -25.69
C ARG A 551 -6.01 -3.81 -24.91
N TYR A 552 -5.28 -4.88 -25.20
CA TYR A 552 -5.54 -6.22 -24.67
C TYR A 552 -4.34 -6.76 -23.92
N ARG A 553 -4.57 -7.46 -22.81
CA ARG A 553 -3.54 -7.95 -21.90
C ARG A 553 -3.78 -9.39 -21.48
N LEU A 554 -2.74 -10.10 -21.07
CA LEU A 554 -2.84 -11.36 -20.35
C LEU A 554 -2.51 -11.13 -18.87
N SER A 555 -3.47 -11.45 -18.00
CA SER A 555 -3.33 -11.36 -16.54
C SER A 555 -3.32 -12.76 -15.91
N ILE A 556 -2.59 -12.92 -14.80
CA ILE A 556 -2.57 -14.16 -14.02
C ILE A 556 -3.83 -14.32 -13.13
N ASP A 557 -4.59 -13.25 -12.95
CA ASP A 557 -5.83 -13.23 -12.18
C ASP A 557 -6.94 -12.47 -12.94
N ALA A 558 -8.13 -12.38 -12.32
CA ALA A 558 -9.29 -11.74 -12.94
C ALA A 558 -9.26 -10.19 -12.87
N THR A 559 -8.22 -9.62 -12.27
CA THR A 559 -7.96 -8.17 -12.21
C THR A 559 -7.02 -7.80 -13.33
N ILE A 560 -7.39 -6.80 -14.13
CA ILE A 560 -6.56 -6.32 -15.24
C ILE A 560 -5.92 -4.99 -14.83
N THR A 561 -4.60 -4.91 -14.92
CA THR A 561 -3.79 -3.76 -14.52
C THR A 561 -2.80 -3.35 -15.61
N GLY A 562 -2.21 -2.16 -15.49
CA GLY A 562 -1.15 -1.69 -16.38
C GLY A 562 0.13 -2.56 -16.37
N GLY A 563 0.33 -3.36 -15.32
CA GLY A 563 1.46 -4.28 -15.16
C GLY A 563 1.30 -5.63 -15.89
N ASP A 564 0.10 -5.94 -16.39
CA ASP A 564 -0.15 -7.18 -17.10
C ASP A 564 0.48 -7.20 -18.51
N ILE A 565 0.65 -8.41 -19.04
CA ILE A 565 1.37 -8.64 -20.29
C ILE A 565 0.58 -8.09 -21.47
N LEU A 566 1.08 -7.00 -22.06
CA LEU A 566 0.46 -6.36 -23.22
C LEU A 566 0.57 -7.24 -24.47
N LEU A 567 -0.57 -7.44 -25.16
CA LEU A 567 -0.64 -8.12 -26.45
C LEU A 567 -0.40 -7.13 -27.60
N THR A 568 0.07 -7.66 -28.73
CA THR A 568 0.11 -6.86 -29.97
C THR A 568 -1.25 -6.91 -30.66
N GLY A 569 -1.79 -5.76 -31.05
CA GLY A 569 -3.13 -5.62 -31.61
C GLY A 569 -3.96 -4.67 -30.76
N THR A 570 -4.61 -3.71 -31.41
CA THR A 570 -5.43 -2.68 -30.74
C THR A 570 -6.70 -2.45 -31.54
N ARG A 571 -7.77 -2.03 -30.85
CA ARG A 571 -9.03 -1.70 -31.51
C ARG A 571 -9.33 -0.21 -31.35
N SER A 572 -9.49 0.49 -32.46
CA SER A 572 -9.97 1.87 -32.45
C SER A 572 -11.45 1.93 -32.04
N VAL A 573 -11.79 2.88 -31.18
CA VAL A 573 -13.14 3.20 -30.74
C VAL A 573 -13.46 4.60 -31.24
N PRO A 574 -14.50 4.80 -32.06
CA PRO A 574 -14.92 6.14 -32.46
C PRO A 574 -15.45 6.91 -31.24
N SER A 575 -15.67 8.22 -31.39
CA SER A 575 -16.35 9.01 -30.37
C SER A 575 -17.69 8.38 -30.00
N LEU A 576 -17.94 8.25 -28.71
CA LEU A 576 -19.07 7.51 -28.16
C LEU A 576 -19.95 8.46 -27.36
N ALA A 577 -21.17 8.73 -27.84
CA ALA A 577 -22.13 9.55 -27.10
C ALA A 577 -22.52 8.89 -25.76
N ALA A 578 -22.94 9.71 -24.79
CA ALA A 578 -23.45 9.23 -23.51
C ALA A 578 -24.60 8.21 -23.71
N GLY A 579 -24.54 7.10 -22.97
CA GLY A 579 -25.51 6.01 -23.04
C GLY A 579 -25.40 5.10 -24.27
N ILE A 580 -24.35 5.23 -25.08
CA ILE A 580 -24.15 4.40 -26.29
C ILE A 580 -23.04 3.38 -26.05
N SER A 581 -23.18 2.20 -26.65
CA SER A 581 -22.16 1.15 -26.68
C SER A 581 -21.52 0.98 -28.05
N HIS A 582 -20.28 0.50 -28.06
CA HIS A 582 -19.56 0.10 -29.26
C HIS A 582 -18.89 -1.25 -29.03
N SER A 583 -19.12 -2.19 -29.94
CA SER A 583 -18.55 -3.54 -29.92
C SER A 583 -17.73 -3.80 -31.18
N GLY A 584 -16.70 -4.63 -31.07
CA GLY A 584 -15.90 -5.03 -32.23
C GLY A 584 -15.01 -6.23 -31.93
N SER A 585 -14.28 -6.68 -32.95
CA SER A 585 -13.29 -7.73 -32.83
C SER A 585 -11.95 -7.31 -33.45
N VAL A 586 -10.87 -7.89 -32.95
CA VAL A 586 -9.51 -7.64 -33.44
C VAL A 586 -8.65 -8.89 -33.26
N THR A 587 -7.68 -9.05 -34.15
CA THR A 587 -6.65 -10.08 -34.01
C THR A 587 -5.57 -9.57 -33.06
N VAL A 588 -5.31 -10.34 -32.01
CA VAL A 588 -4.25 -10.08 -31.05
C VAL A 588 -3.19 -11.16 -31.13
N THR A 589 -1.93 -10.79 -30.87
CA THR A 589 -0.77 -11.69 -30.88
C THR A 589 -0.11 -11.75 -29.51
N VAL A 590 0.10 -12.97 -29.02
CA VAL A 590 0.82 -13.24 -27.77
C VAL A 590 2.32 -13.03 -28.00
N PRO A 591 3.02 -12.19 -27.21
CA PRO A 591 4.46 -12.04 -27.33
C PRO A 591 5.21 -13.39 -27.20
N THR A 592 6.36 -13.52 -27.84
CA THR A 592 7.19 -14.73 -27.75
C THR A 592 7.90 -14.87 -26.40
N SER A 593 7.90 -13.82 -25.57
CA SER A 593 8.48 -13.81 -24.23
C SER A 593 7.49 -14.20 -23.12
N VAL A 594 6.22 -14.45 -23.45
CA VAL A 594 5.20 -14.78 -22.44
C VAL A 594 5.51 -16.14 -21.80
N PRO A 595 5.62 -16.23 -20.47
CA PRO A 595 5.79 -17.50 -19.79
C PRO A 595 4.60 -18.44 -20.05
N VAL A 596 4.87 -19.73 -20.18
CA VAL A 596 3.81 -20.74 -20.27
C VAL A 596 2.96 -20.72 -19.00
N GLY A 597 1.65 -20.82 -19.14
CA GLY A 597 0.75 -20.67 -18.01
C GLY A 597 -0.70 -20.44 -18.39
N THR A 598 -1.54 -20.33 -17.37
CA THR A 598 -2.96 -19.99 -17.49
C THR A 598 -3.14 -18.49 -17.27
N TYR A 599 -3.85 -17.83 -18.17
CA TYR A 599 -4.08 -16.38 -18.10
C TYR A 599 -5.53 -16.03 -18.38
N PHE A 600 -6.01 -14.95 -17.79
CA PHE A 600 -7.21 -14.24 -18.23
C PHE A 600 -6.86 -13.30 -19.38
N LEU A 601 -7.78 -13.17 -20.34
CA LEU A 601 -7.67 -12.14 -21.37
C LEU A 601 -8.36 -10.86 -20.87
N GLY A 602 -7.58 -9.81 -20.70
CA GLY A 602 -8.08 -8.48 -20.37
C GLY A 602 -8.26 -7.61 -21.61
N ALA A 603 -9.28 -6.76 -21.60
CA ALA A 603 -9.40 -5.61 -22.51
C ALA A 603 -9.62 -4.35 -21.68
N CYS A 604 -8.92 -3.27 -22.03
CA CYS A 604 -9.02 -1.97 -21.37
C CYS A 604 -9.42 -0.91 -22.39
N ALA A 605 -10.57 -0.28 -22.19
CA ALA A 605 -11.00 0.92 -22.89
C ALA A 605 -10.04 2.07 -22.57
N ASP A 606 -9.72 2.88 -23.58
CA ASP A 606 -8.83 4.04 -23.44
C ASP A 606 -7.58 3.78 -22.57
N ASP A 607 -6.88 2.66 -22.78
CA ASP A 607 -5.78 2.18 -21.91
C ASP A 607 -4.56 3.13 -21.84
N LEU A 608 -4.59 4.28 -22.51
CA LEU A 608 -3.59 5.35 -22.46
C LEU A 608 -4.08 6.58 -21.68
N GLY A 609 -5.32 6.60 -21.17
CA GLY A 609 -5.92 7.73 -20.45
C GLY A 609 -5.98 9.01 -21.29
N ALA A 610 -6.35 8.89 -22.57
CA ALA A 610 -6.43 10.03 -23.48
C ALA A 610 -7.70 10.86 -23.25
N ILE A 611 -8.73 10.26 -22.66
CA ILE A 611 -10.01 10.86 -22.30
C ILE A 611 -10.07 10.93 -20.77
N ILE A 612 -10.32 12.12 -20.23
CA ILE A 612 -10.58 12.28 -18.79
C ILE A 612 -12.01 11.85 -18.51
N GLU A 613 -12.18 10.86 -17.65
CA GLU A 613 -13.46 10.21 -17.41
C GLU A 613 -14.06 10.51 -16.04
N SER A 614 -15.29 10.05 -15.82
CA SER A 614 -15.93 10.03 -14.50
C SER A 614 -15.28 9.06 -13.55
N ASN A 615 -14.86 7.93 -14.10
CA ASN A 615 -14.35 6.81 -13.36
C ASN A 615 -13.32 6.12 -14.23
N GLU A 616 -12.05 6.24 -13.89
CA GLU A 616 -10.96 5.59 -14.64
C GLU A 616 -10.79 4.10 -14.27
N THR A 617 -11.52 3.63 -13.24
CA THR A 617 -11.32 2.29 -12.65
C THR A 617 -12.19 1.19 -13.27
N ASN A 618 -13.19 1.55 -14.08
CA ASN A 618 -14.13 0.62 -14.72
C ASN A 618 -13.83 0.40 -16.23
N ASN A 619 -12.68 0.88 -16.69
CA ASN A 619 -12.25 0.80 -18.09
C ASN A 619 -11.76 -0.59 -18.50
N CYS A 620 -11.40 -1.46 -17.55
CA CYS A 620 -10.84 -2.77 -17.82
C CYS A 620 -11.73 -3.92 -17.37
N LEU A 621 -11.75 -5.01 -18.13
CA LEU A 621 -12.47 -6.23 -17.79
C LEU A 621 -11.71 -7.48 -18.22
N ALA A 622 -11.71 -8.50 -17.36
CA ALA A 622 -11.21 -9.84 -17.67
C ALA A 622 -12.27 -10.72 -18.37
N SER A 623 -11.81 -11.61 -19.24
CA SER A 623 -12.65 -12.63 -19.86
C SER A 623 -13.17 -13.65 -18.84
N LYS A 624 -14.36 -14.22 -19.10
CA LYS A 624 -14.96 -15.24 -18.22
C LYS A 624 -14.21 -16.58 -18.21
N THR A 625 -13.44 -16.85 -19.26
CA THR A 625 -12.66 -18.08 -19.42
C THR A 625 -11.19 -17.73 -19.61
N THR A 626 -10.31 -18.64 -19.20
CA THR A 626 -8.87 -18.48 -19.29
C THR A 626 -8.30 -19.04 -20.60
N ILE A 627 -7.13 -18.55 -20.99
CA ILE A 627 -6.29 -19.03 -22.08
C ILE A 627 -5.11 -19.81 -21.48
N GLN A 628 -4.83 -21.01 -22.00
CA GLN A 628 -3.57 -21.72 -21.73
C GLN A 628 -2.51 -21.32 -22.75
N VAL A 629 -1.51 -20.54 -22.33
CA VAL A 629 -0.33 -20.22 -23.14
C VAL A 629 0.65 -21.39 -23.09
N GLN A 630 0.96 -21.95 -24.26
CA GLN A 630 1.83 -23.11 -24.42
C GLN A 630 3.13 -22.73 -25.13
N ALA A 631 4.20 -23.48 -24.85
CA ALA A 631 5.43 -23.36 -25.61
C ALA A 631 5.18 -23.77 -27.07
N VAL A 632 5.85 -23.11 -28.02
CA VAL A 632 5.91 -23.61 -29.40
C VAL A 632 6.66 -24.94 -29.40
N PRO A 633 6.12 -26.02 -29.99
CA PRO A 633 6.84 -27.29 -30.08
C PRO A 633 8.19 -27.10 -30.77
N ALA A 634 9.27 -27.43 -30.08
CA ALA A 634 10.61 -27.34 -30.66
C ALA A 634 10.79 -28.34 -31.81
N ARG A 635 11.25 -27.87 -32.97
CA ARG A 635 11.45 -28.67 -34.19
C ARG A 635 12.95 -28.87 -34.49
N PRO A 636 13.34 -29.99 -35.14
CA PRO A 636 14.68 -30.13 -35.70
C PRO A 636 14.92 -29.12 -36.84
N ASP A 637 16.17 -28.92 -37.24
CA ASP A 637 16.55 -28.07 -38.39
C ASP A 637 17.76 -28.70 -39.09
N LEU A 638 17.56 -29.38 -40.21
CA LEU A 638 18.52 -30.20 -40.95
C LEU A 638 19.12 -29.38 -42.09
N VAL A 639 20.38 -29.02 -41.91
CA VAL A 639 21.15 -28.26 -42.90
C VAL A 639 22.27 -29.12 -43.47
N VAL A 640 22.54 -29.01 -44.78
CA VAL A 640 23.83 -29.48 -45.30
C VAL A 640 24.90 -28.47 -44.92
N SER A 641 25.77 -28.84 -43.98
CA SER A 641 26.82 -27.96 -43.45
C SER A 641 28.14 -28.02 -44.24
N LYS A 642 28.38 -29.12 -44.98
CA LYS A 642 29.56 -29.29 -45.84
C LYS A 642 29.21 -30.11 -47.07
N LEU A 643 29.80 -29.73 -48.21
CA LEU A 643 29.68 -30.45 -49.47
C LEU A 643 31.05 -30.48 -50.18
N SER A 644 31.45 -31.66 -50.66
CA SER A 644 32.70 -31.81 -51.41
C SER A 644 32.64 -32.96 -52.42
N PHE A 645 33.42 -32.82 -53.49
CA PHE A 645 33.58 -33.82 -54.55
C PHE A 645 34.93 -33.61 -55.22
N LYS A 646 35.45 -34.66 -55.88
CA LYS A 646 36.78 -34.64 -56.50
C LYS A 646 36.78 -34.47 -58.02
N ILE A 647 35.71 -34.89 -58.70
CA ILE A 647 35.64 -34.90 -60.17
C ILE A 647 34.87 -33.66 -60.64
N THR A 648 35.52 -32.80 -61.42
CA THR A 648 34.95 -31.54 -61.94
C THR A 648 34.62 -31.58 -63.43
N ALA A 649 34.98 -32.65 -64.15
CA ALA A 649 34.61 -32.86 -65.55
C ALA A 649 34.04 -34.28 -65.74
N VAL A 650 32.80 -34.38 -66.19
CA VAL A 650 32.04 -35.63 -66.29
C VAL A 650 31.36 -35.74 -67.64
N ARG A 651 31.19 -36.97 -68.14
CA ARG A 651 30.33 -37.26 -69.29
C ARG A 651 28.89 -37.49 -68.82
N ARG A 652 27.93 -37.34 -69.72
CA ARG A 652 26.55 -37.81 -69.51
C ARG A 652 26.53 -39.28 -69.07
N GLY A 653 25.74 -39.62 -68.06
CA GLY A 653 25.71 -40.98 -67.48
C GLY A 653 26.90 -41.32 -66.58
N ALA A 654 27.87 -40.43 -66.40
CA ALA A 654 29.00 -40.68 -65.52
C ALA A 654 28.57 -40.70 -64.05
N ARG A 655 29.29 -41.51 -63.27
CA ARG A 655 29.14 -41.62 -61.83
C ARG A 655 30.19 -40.76 -61.14
N LEU A 656 29.77 -39.95 -60.17
CA LEU A 656 30.66 -39.16 -59.33
C LEU A 656 30.40 -39.47 -57.85
N THR A 657 31.46 -39.50 -57.07
CA THR A 657 31.35 -39.62 -55.61
C THR A 657 31.28 -38.23 -54.99
N VAL A 658 30.21 -38.00 -54.22
CA VAL A 658 29.94 -36.76 -53.49
C VAL A 658 29.96 -37.07 -52.00
N THR A 659 30.59 -36.20 -51.22
CA THR A 659 30.63 -36.26 -49.76
C THR A 659 29.91 -35.05 -49.20
N ASP A 660 28.84 -35.28 -48.42
CA ASP A 660 28.10 -34.25 -47.69
C ASP A 660 28.26 -34.42 -46.17
N THR A 661 27.86 -33.39 -45.43
CA THR A 661 27.62 -33.46 -43.99
C THR A 661 26.29 -32.79 -43.67
N THR A 662 25.29 -33.60 -43.30
CA THR A 662 24.00 -33.11 -42.82
C THR A 662 24.08 -32.90 -41.31
N LYS A 663 23.69 -31.73 -40.82
CA LYS A 663 23.70 -31.36 -39.40
C LYS A 663 22.28 -31.01 -38.96
N ASN A 664 21.87 -31.50 -37.80
CA ASN A 664 20.70 -30.97 -37.11
C ASN A 664 21.13 -29.73 -36.30
N ALA A 665 20.91 -28.54 -36.86
CA ALA A 665 21.09 -27.24 -36.20
C ALA A 665 19.95 -26.88 -35.24
N GLY A 666 18.86 -27.65 -35.23
CA GLY A 666 17.72 -27.47 -34.34
C GLY A 666 17.96 -27.95 -32.91
N SER A 667 16.98 -27.70 -32.03
CA SER A 667 17.05 -28.01 -30.60
C SER A 667 16.41 -29.35 -30.21
N THR A 668 15.77 -30.06 -31.14
CA THR A 668 15.19 -31.40 -30.93
C THR A 668 15.74 -32.41 -31.92
N ALA A 669 15.59 -33.70 -31.64
CA ALA A 669 16.08 -34.76 -32.52
C ALA A 669 15.28 -34.81 -33.83
N ALA A 670 16.00 -34.92 -34.95
CA ALA A 670 15.44 -35.17 -36.26
C ALA A 670 15.24 -36.67 -36.49
N GLY A 671 14.14 -37.05 -37.12
CA GLY A 671 13.96 -38.40 -37.65
C GLY A 671 14.99 -38.71 -38.75
N ALA A 672 15.04 -39.97 -39.19
CA ALA A 672 15.87 -40.33 -40.35
C ALA A 672 15.36 -39.60 -41.61
N SER A 673 16.28 -39.07 -42.40
CA SER A 673 16.00 -38.27 -43.59
C SER A 673 16.85 -38.70 -44.79
N THR A 674 16.63 -38.10 -45.94
CA THR A 674 17.37 -38.41 -47.17
C THR A 674 17.97 -37.15 -47.79
N THR A 675 19.28 -37.15 -48.02
CA THR A 675 19.97 -36.09 -48.77
C THR A 675 19.93 -36.41 -50.26
N ARG A 676 19.45 -35.47 -51.10
CA ARG A 676 19.47 -35.57 -52.57
C ARG A 676 20.39 -34.53 -53.18
N TYR A 677 20.80 -34.78 -54.42
CA TYR A 677 21.84 -34.01 -55.12
C TYR A 677 21.32 -33.49 -56.44
N ARG A 678 21.63 -32.23 -56.75
CA ARG A 678 21.12 -31.52 -57.93
C ARG A 678 22.22 -30.77 -58.65
N LEU A 679 22.05 -30.59 -59.96
CA LEU A 679 22.86 -29.68 -60.77
C LEU A 679 22.04 -28.43 -61.09
N SER A 680 22.54 -27.27 -60.66
CA SER A 680 21.96 -25.95 -60.94
C SER A 680 22.82 -25.18 -61.92
N ILE A 681 22.19 -24.30 -62.71
CA ILE A 681 22.88 -23.36 -63.59
C ILE A 681 23.40 -22.12 -62.83
N ASP A 682 22.94 -21.91 -61.60
CA ASP A 682 23.32 -20.79 -60.76
C ASP A 682 23.72 -21.25 -59.34
N ALA A 683 24.10 -20.29 -58.49
CA ALA A 683 24.57 -20.55 -57.13
C ALA A 683 23.42 -20.82 -56.13
N THR A 684 22.21 -21.09 -56.60
CA THR A 684 21.02 -21.39 -55.80
C THR A 684 20.51 -22.78 -56.18
N ILE A 685 20.12 -23.57 -55.17
CA ILE A 685 19.57 -24.91 -55.38
C ILE A 685 18.08 -24.87 -55.07
N THR A 686 17.27 -25.31 -56.01
CA THR A 686 15.81 -25.34 -55.93
C THR A 686 15.27 -26.71 -56.34
N GLY A 687 13.98 -26.96 -56.07
CA GLY A 687 13.30 -28.17 -56.53
C GLY A 687 13.23 -28.34 -58.05
N GLY A 688 13.45 -27.26 -58.82
CA GLY A 688 13.43 -27.26 -60.29
C GLY A 688 14.77 -27.66 -60.94
N ASP A 689 15.84 -27.76 -60.16
CA ASP A 689 17.16 -28.13 -60.68
C ASP A 689 17.26 -29.62 -61.04
N ILE A 690 18.25 -29.93 -61.88
CA ILE A 690 18.44 -31.26 -62.46
C ILE A 690 18.82 -32.24 -61.35
N LEU A 691 17.89 -33.14 -61.01
CA LEU A 691 18.11 -34.17 -59.99
C LEU A 691 19.06 -35.26 -60.49
N LEU A 692 20.09 -35.57 -59.68
CA LEU A 692 21.00 -36.67 -59.93
C LEU A 692 20.42 -38.00 -59.44
N THR A 693 20.79 -39.11 -60.10
CA THR A 693 20.37 -40.44 -59.65
C THR A 693 21.30 -40.96 -58.57
N GLY A 694 20.77 -41.13 -57.36
CA GLY A 694 21.50 -41.56 -56.16
C GLY A 694 21.17 -40.65 -54.98
N THR A 695 21.00 -41.22 -53.79
CA THR A 695 20.61 -40.50 -52.57
C THR A 695 21.42 -40.99 -51.39
N ARG A 696 21.56 -40.16 -50.35
CA ARG A 696 22.22 -40.56 -49.11
C ARG A 696 21.22 -40.64 -47.97
N SER A 697 21.08 -41.81 -47.37
CA SER A 697 20.29 -41.97 -46.14
C SER A 697 21.02 -41.35 -44.96
N VAL A 698 20.33 -40.50 -44.20
CA VAL A 698 20.79 -39.90 -42.96
C VAL A 698 20.01 -40.55 -41.81
N PRO A 699 20.68 -41.19 -40.83
CA PRO A 699 19.98 -41.73 -39.66
C PRO A 699 19.37 -40.59 -38.84
N SER A 700 18.56 -40.92 -37.83
CA SER A 700 18.07 -39.91 -36.88
C SER A 700 19.24 -39.15 -36.25
N LEU A 701 19.11 -37.82 -36.17
CA LEU A 701 20.16 -36.94 -35.64
C LEU A 701 19.66 -36.24 -34.39
N ALA A 702 20.33 -36.45 -33.26
CA ALA A 702 20.12 -35.64 -32.07
C ALA A 702 20.48 -34.16 -32.36
N ALA A 703 19.94 -33.25 -31.55
CA ALA A 703 20.20 -31.81 -31.66
C ALA A 703 21.71 -31.51 -31.66
N GLY A 704 22.16 -30.67 -32.58
CA GLY A 704 23.57 -30.29 -32.77
C GLY A 704 24.45 -31.31 -33.48
N ILE A 705 23.99 -32.56 -33.66
CA ILE A 705 24.80 -33.66 -34.22
C ILE A 705 24.82 -33.61 -35.74
N SER A 706 25.96 -34.00 -36.31
CA SER A 706 26.19 -34.09 -37.75
C SER A 706 26.44 -35.53 -38.18
N HIS A 707 26.04 -35.86 -39.41
CA HIS A 707 26.37 -37.11 -40.06
C HIS A 707 26.98 -36.83 -41.43
N SER A 708 28.25 -37.25 -41.58
CA SER A 708 29.00 -37.15 -42.82
C SER A 708 29.02 -38.48 -43.56
N GLY A 709 28.96 -38.46 -44.89
CA GLY A 709 29.03 -39.67 -45.68
C GLY A 709 29.35 -39.39 -47.14
N SER A 710 29.76 -40.42 -47.86
CA SER A 710 29.97 -40.34 -49.32
C SER A 710 28.98 -41.24 -50.05
N VAL A 711 28.49 -40.78 -51.19
CA VAL A 711 27.61 -41.54 -52.07
C VAL A 711 28.01 -41.34 -53.52
N THR A 712 27.80 -42.37 -54.33
CA THR A 712 27.96 -42.29 -55.77
C THR A 712 26.64 -41.86 -56.40
N VAL A 713 26.64 -40.70 -57.05
CA VAL A 713 25.51 -40.17 -57.82
C VAL A 713 25.81 -40.21 -59.30
N THR A 714 24.79 -40.36 -60.13
CA THR A 714 24.90 -40.47 -61.59
C THR A 714 24.30 -39.25 -62.26
N VAL A 715 25.05 -38.64 -63.18
CA VAL A 715 24.55 -37.55 -64.02
C VAL A 715 23.58 -38.12 -65.05
N PRO A 716 22.32 -37.64 -65.14
CA PRO A 716 21.38 -38.14 -66.15
C PRO A 716 21.93 -38.02 -67.57
N THR A 717 21.57 -38.96 -68.44
CA THR A 717 22.03 -38.93 -69.84
C THR A 717 21.40 -37.79 -70.65
N SER A 718 20.31 -37.20 -70.15
CA SER A 718 19.59 -36.07 -70.74
C SER A 718 20.15 -34.69 -70.37
N VAL A 719 21.14 -34.60 -69.48
CA VAL A 719 21.68 -33.30 -69.03
C VAL A 719 22.39 -32.58 -70.18
N PRO A 720 22.04 -31.33 -70.51
CA PRO A 720 22.76 -30.54 -71.51
C PRO A 720 24.25 -30.41 -71.19
N ALA A 721 25.10 -30.27 -72.21
CA ALA A 721 26.51 -29.99 -71.98
C ALA A 721 26.63 -28.56 -71.45
N GLY A 722 27.44 -28.35 -70.42
CA GLY A 722 27.50 -27.06 -69.73
C GLY A 722 28.22 -27.14 -68.40
N THR A 723 28.30 -25.99 -67.72
CA THR A 723 28.93 -25.87 -66.41
C THR A 723 27.84 -25.67 -65.36
N TYR A 724 27.84 -26.50 -64.33
CA TYR A 724 26.80 -26.55 -63.32
C TYR A 724 27.38 -26.44 -61.90
N TYR A 725 26.61 -25.88 -60.99
CA TYR A 725 26.84 -25.97 -59.56
C TYR A 725 26.25 -27.28 -59.03
N LEU A 726 26.97 -27.96 -58.12
CA LEU A 726 26.44 -29.14 -57.44
C LEU A 726 25.82 -28.71 -56.12
N GLY A 727 24.56 -29.07 -55.93
CA GLY A 727 23.82 -28.90 -54.68
C GLY A 727 23.61 -30.21 -53.94
N ALA A 728 23.57 -30.14 -52.62
CA ALA A 728 23.02 -31.18 -51.76
C ALA A 728 21.95 -30.56 -50.85
N CYS A 729 20.77 -31.18 -50.81
CA CYS A 729 19.66 -30.75 -49.95
C CYS A 729 19.40 -31.84 -48.92
N ALA A 730 19.51 -31.49 -47.64
CA ALA A 730 19.09 -32.34 -46.54
C ALA A 730 17.56 -32.51 -46.58
N ASP A 731 17.09 -33.67 -46.15
CA ASP A 731 15.67 -34.02 -46.13
C ASP A 731 14.91 -33.64 -47.42
N ASP A 732 15.36 -34.09 -48.60
CA ASP A 732 14.62 -33.97 -49.86
C ASP A 732 13.95 -35.34 -50.13
N PRO A 733 12.59 -35.45 -50.03
CA PRO A 733 11.60 -34.41 -50.39
C PRO A 733 10.77 -33.80 -49.23
N ALA A 734 11.38 -33.39 -48.13
CA ALA A 734 10.78 -32.77 -46.93
C ALA A 734 9.85 -33.72 -46.14
N VAL A 735 10.45 -34.77 -45.54
CA VAL A 735 9.73 -35.80 -44.77
C VAL A 735 9.73 -35.49 -43.27
N VAL A 736 10.73 -34.76 -42.78
CA VAL A 736 10.84 -34.26 -41.41
C VAL A 736 10.31 -32.83 -41.40
N ALA A 737 9.43 -32.49 -40.45
CA ALA A 737 8.92 -31.13 -40.32
C ALA A 737 9.86 -30.28 -39.45
N GLU A 738 10.42 -29.22 -40.00
CA GLU A 738 11.59 -28.52 -39.46
C GLU A 738 11.26 -27.12 -38.92
N ALA A 739 12.18 -26.54 -38.15
CA ALA A 739 12.07 -25.17 -37.67
C ALA A 739 12.28 -24.14 -38.80
N ASN A 740 13.05 -24.54 -39.82
CA ASN A 740 13.28 -23.78 -41.03
C ASN A 740 13.42 -24.77 -42.19
N GLU A 741 12.54 -24.68 -43.18
CA GLU A 741 12.57 -25.54 -44.38
C GLU A 741 13.40 -24.89 -45.51
N GLY A 742 13.82 -23.63 -45.33
CA GLY A 742 14.46 -22.81 -46.36
C GLY A 742 15.99 -22.91 -46.39
N ASN A 743 16.62 -23.59 -45.44
CA ASN A 743 18.07 -23.64 -45.23
C ASN A 743 18.67 -25.05 -45.42
N ASN A 744 17.90 -26.00 -45.95
CA ASN A 744 18.32 -27.39 -46.08
C ASN A 744 19.41 -27.63 -47.13
N CYS A 745 19.53 -26.73 -48.12
CA CYS A 745 20.40 -26.91 -49.28
C CYS A 745 21.71 -26.15 -49.17
N LEU A 746 22.81 -26.82 -49.55
CA LEU A 746 24.13 -26.21 -49.73
C LEU A 746 24.61 -26.41 -51.16
N VAL A 747 25.05 -25.32 -51.78
CA VAL A 747 25.67 -25.29 -53.11
C VAL A 747 27.19 -25.42 -53.01
N SER A 748 27.84 -25.96 -54.04
CA SER A 748 29.29 -26.03 -54.13
C SER A 748 29.92 -24.64 -54.31
N ASN A 749 30.91 -24.30 -53.48
CA ASN A 749 31.63 -23.02 -53.58
C ASN A 749 32.42 -22.91 -54.90
N ASN A 750 32.44 -21.71 -55.49
CA ASN A 750 33.31 -21.35 -56.63
C ASN A 750 34.79 -21.52 -56.23
N PRO A 751 35.67 -22.24 -56.98
CA PRO A 751 35.57 -22.72 -58.37
C PRO A 751 35.16 -24.19 -58.57
N LYS A 752 34.54 -24.84 -57.58
CA LYS A 752 34.11 -26.23 -57.73
C LYS A 752 32.76 -26.31 -58.45
N GLN A 753 32.80 -26.13 -59.77
CA GLN A 753 31.70 -26.43 -60.70
C GLN A 753 31.93 -27.79 -61.38
N ILE A 754 30.85 -28.41 -61.86
CA ILE A 754 30.88 -29.63 -62.66
C ILE A 754 30.66 -29.26 -64.13
N ILE A 755 31.64 -29.60 -64.97
CA ILE A 755 31.56 -29.47 -66.42
C ILE A 755 31.02 -30.77 -67.00
N VAL A 756 29.81 -30.74 -67.55
CA VAL A 756 29.19 -31.86 -68.26
C VAL A 756 29.58 -31.78 -69.75
N ARG A 757 30.27 -32.81 -70.24
CA ARG A 757 30.70 -32.95 -71.64
C ARG A 757 29.94 -34.08 -72.35
N ASN A 758 29.93 -34.02 -73.69
CA ASN A 758 29.35 -35.05 -74.54
C ASN A 758 29.98 -36.44 -74.35
#